data_AF-A0A2V7X1C7-F1
#
_entry.id   AF-A0A2V7X1C7-F1
#
_cell.length_a   1.000
_cell.length_b   1.000
_cell.length_c   1.000
_cell.angle_alpha   90.00
_cell.angle_beta   90.00
_cell.angle_gamma   90.00
#
_symmetry.space_group_name_H-M   'P 1'
#
loop_
_entity.id
_entity.type
_entity.pdbx_description
1 polymer ?
#
loop_
_entity_poly.entity_id
_entity_poly.type
_entity_poly.pdbx_seq_one_letter_code
_entity_poly.pdbx_strand_id
1 'polypeptide(L)'
;MMPQARLTACVSAALAVAVLSGAEAPTMAGHVSPSTQEMAALLQQSAALVDPMALSLVVNDRRADLLMRQLTRELPLAERMPLRASAVVELINSGRITEALKMLQVLESDARANDPLGWRKSETGARMLEVVAFLRMAEDQNCHLNNTRDACLAPIRGQGVHVRREGSTRAIQALTEILAREPDNLRARWLLNIAHMTLGTYPGGVPAPQRIPPSAFAPAFPLPRFDNVAREAGVDLYALSGGAILEDFDGDGRLDLMVSSIGFADQLRLFHNSGNGSFEDRTDLAGLTGEVGGLNLIQADYNNDGFVDVLVLRGGWLGTQGRFPLSLLRNNGNGTFTDVTREAGVLRFAPTQTATWLDYDGDGWLDLFVGNESTPGDEHPCELYHNEGDGTFRSVAPQAGVAVVGFVKGVVSGDYDNDGRPDLYVSVFGGDNLLFHNDGPSGAAGTAGGWHFTNVAAAAGVTAPRASFGTFFFDYDNDGWLDLFVAGYGRKSADGLPVVEDVAADYLGLPSDGETGRLYHNEGGTFRDVTKAANLSKVVPAMGLNFGDLDNDGWLDIYLGTGTPDLGMLVPNRMFRNAEGRAFQDVTTAGNFGHLQKGHAVCFGDVDNDGDEDVFEEMGGAFLADKARSTLYENPGNDNGWLGLELAGVRSNRRAMGARVKIVVDGTAGPRFLYRTVGSGGSFGASPLRQEIGLGPATRVERVEVFWPVTGETQKIEGLEARHRYHIREGSPGAREVEWPPSTRRRASVR
;
A
#
# COMPACT_ATOMS: atom_id res chain seq x y z
N MET A 1 -34.89 -34.51 -7.37
CA MET A 1 -36.18 -33.96 -6.89
C MET A 1 -35.88 -32.81 -5.94
N MET A 2 -36.01 -31.58 -6.46
CA MET A 2 -36.10 -30.32 -5.69
C MET A 2 -37.52 -30.21 -5.07
N PRO A 3 -37.84 -29.26 -4.15
CA PRO A 3 -37.36 -27.86 -4.12
C PRO A 3 -36.90 -27.34 -2.73
N GLN A 4 -35.92 -26.42 -2.63
CA GLN A 4 -36.04 -24.96 -2.86
C GLN A 4 -37.19 -24.30 -2.07
N ALA A 5 -36.87 -23.72 -0.91
CA ALA A 5 -37.45 -22.48 -0.34
C ALA A 5 -37.10 -22.38 1.15
N ARG A 6 -36.18 -21.46 1.51
CA ARG A 6 -36.09 -20.68 2.77
C ARG A 6 -34.68 -20.11 2.92
N LEU A 7 -34.35 -19.11 2.10
CA LEU A 7 -33.22 -18.20 2.37
C LEU A 7 -33.59 -16.73 2.15
N THR A 8 -34.88 -16.40 2.21
CA THR A 8 -35.40 -15.03 1.95
C THR A 8 -36.21 -14.47 3.13
N ALA A 9 -36.16 -15.10 4.31
CA ALA A 9 -37.00 -14.71 5.46
C ALA A 9 -36.23 -14.30 6.73
N CYS A 10 -34.89 -14.27 6.71
CA CYS A 10 -34.10 -13.80 7.87
C CYS A 10 -33.57 -12.36 7.71
N VAL A 11 -33.75 -11.73 6.55
CA VAL A 11 -33.30 -10.33 6.32
C VAL A 11 -34.36 -9.30 6.74
N SER A 12 -35.66 -9.68 6.78
CA SER A 12 -36.76 -8.73 7.05
C SER A 12 -37.11 -8.55 8.53
N ALA A 13 -36.62 -9.40 9.44
CA ALA A 13 -36.95 -9.32 10.87
C ALA A 13 -35.93 -8.53 11.70
N ALA A 14 -34.72 -8.31 11.18
CA ALA A 14 -33.68 -7.51 11.84
C ALA A 14 -33.93 -5.99 11.73
N LEU A 15 -34.80 -5.55 10.80
CA LEU A 15 -35.16 -4.13 10.63
C LEU A 15 -35.94 -3.54 11.83
N ALA A 16 -36.53 -4.35 12.70
CA ALA A 16 -37.44 -3.86 13.73
C ALA A 16 -36.86 -3.82 15.16
N VAL A 17 -35.67 -4.37 15.40
CA VAL A 17 -35.12 -4.52 16.78
C VAL A 17 -33.88 -3.66 17.04
N ALA A 18 -33.23 -3.12 16.01
CA ALA A 18 -32.11 -2.19 16.18
C ALA A 18 -32.52 -0.74 16.55
N VAL A 19 -33.82 -0.44 16.60
CA VAL A 19 -34.35 0.91 16.93
C VAL A 19 -34.50 1.14 18.46
N LEU A 20 -34.09 0.19 19.32
CA LEU A 20 -34.39 0.26 20.77
C LEU A 20 -33.18 0.19 21.72
N SER A 21 -31.95 0.38 21.24
CA SER A 21 -30.81 0.72 22.12
C SER A 21 -30.29 2.10 21.75
N GLY A 22 -30.70 3.11 22.52
CA GLY A 22 -30.34 4.52 22.33
C GLY A 22 -28.85 4.82 22.56
N ALA A 23 -28.00 4.38 21.63
CA ALA A 23 -26.80 5.13 21.30
C ALA A 23 -27.24 6.24 20.34
N GLU A 24 -27.14 7.50 20.77
CA GLU A 24 -27.36 8.63 19.87
C GLU A 24 -26.37 8.52 18.71
N ALA A 25 -26.89 8.40 17.49
CA ALA A 25 -26.10 8.59 16.29
C ALA A 25 -25.46 9.99 16.36
N PRO A 26 -24.19 10.17 15.99
CA PRO A 26 -23.61 11.49 15.88
C PRO A 26 -24.53 12.33 14.98
N THR A 27 -24.86 13.54 15.43
CA THR A 27 -25.62 14.48 14.63
C THR A 27 -24.76 14.89 13.45
N MET A 28 -24.94 14.19 12.32
CA MET A 28 -24.25 14.47 11.06
C MET A 28 -24.55 15.91 10.66
N ALA A 29 -23.51 16.69 10.38
CA ALA A 29 -23.65 18.06 9.92
C ALA A 29 -24.52 18.11 8.64
N GLY A 30 -25.23 19.21 8.41
CA GLY A 30 -26.14 19.39 7.27
C GLY A 30 -25.50 19.35 5.87
N HIS A 31 -24.22 18.99 5.76
CA HIS A 31 -23.43 18.91 4.53
C HIS A 31 -23.15 17.46 4.08
N VAL A 32 -23.43 16.44 4.89
CA VAL A 32 -23.27 15.03 4.46
C VAL A 32 -24.49 14.57 3.64
N SER A 33 -24.26 13.99 2.46
CA SER A 33 -25.35 13.54 1.59
C SER A 33 -26.15 12.38 2.21
N PRO A 34 -27.44 12.21 1.84
CA PRO A 34 -28.23 11.05 2.29
C PRO A 34 -27.64 9.70 1.90
N SER A 35 -27.01 9.59 0.72
CA SER A 35 -26.37 8.36 0.26
C SER A 35 -25.11 8.02 1.08
N THR A 36 -24.34 9.04 1.47
CA THR A 36 -23.17 8.87 2.37
C THR A 36 -23.62 8.47 3.78
N GLN A 37 -24.72 9.04 4.29
CA GLN A 37 -25.34 8.59 5.54
C GLN A 37 -25.79 7.12 5.48
N GLU A 38 -26.35 6.70 4.33
CA GLU A 38 -26.72 5.30 4.11
C GLU A 38 -25.49 4.39 4.14
N MET A 39 -24.42 4.74 3.42
CA MET A 39 -23.18 3.96 3.42
C MET A 39 -22.56 3.86 4.81
N ALA A 40 -22.46 4.98 5.54
CA ALA A 40 -21.98 4.99 6.92
C ALA A 40 -22.78 4.01 7.82
N ALA A 41 -24.11 3.95 7.67
CA ALA A 41 -24.95 3.00 8.39
C ALA A 41 -24.68 1.54 7.98
N LEU A 42 -24.45 1.27 6.69
CA LEU A 42 -24.09 -0.06 6.20
C LEU A 42 -22.73 -0.51 6.75
N LEU A 43 -21.73 0.36 6.77
CA LEU A 43 -20.41 0.09 7.33
C LEU A 43 -20.50 -0.25 8.84
N GLN A 44 -21.27 0.53 9.59
CA GLN A 44 -21.52 0.27 11.00
C GLN A 44 -22.24 -1.09 11.21
N GLN A 45 -23.20 -1.41 10.35
CA GLN A 45 -23.90 -2.69 10.39
C GLN A 45 -22.94 -3.87 10.11
N SER A 46 -22.10 -3.78 9.08
CA SER A 46 -21.08 -4.80 8.78
C SER A 46 -20.12 -5.00 9.96
N ALA A 47 -19.65 -3.91 10.58
CA ALA A 47 -18.78 -3.97 11.75
C ALA A 47 -19.45 -4.65 12.96
N ALA A 48 -20.75 -4.43 13.17
CA ALA A 48 -21.50 -5.05 14.26
C ALA A 48 -21.71 -6.56 14.07
N LEU A 49 -21.68 -7.05 12.83
CA LEU A 49 -21.85 -8.47 12.50
C LEU A 49 -20.57 -9.29 12.65
N VAL A 50 -19.40 -8.65 12.76
CA VAL A 50 -18.12 -9.35 12.93
C VAL A 50 -18.10 -10.13 14.24
N ASP A 51 -17.79 -11.42 14.15
CA ASP A 51 -17.51 -12.29 15.30
C ASP A 51 -16.02 -12.19 15.69
N PRO A 52 -15.68 -11.60 16.86
CA PRO A 52 -14.29 -11.53 17.35
C PRO A 52 -13.68 -12.91 17.65
N MET A 53 -14.50 -13.98 17.73
CA MET A 53 -13.97 -15.34 17.86
C MET A 53 -13.58 -15.97 16.52
N ALA A 54 -14.08 -15.43 15.40
CA ALA A 54 -13.73 -15.87 14.04
C ALA A 54 -12.66 -15.00 13.37
N LEU A 55 -12.40 -13.79 13.88
CA LEU A 55 -11.39 -12.85 13.38
C LEU A 55 -10.48 -12.38 14.52
N SER A 56 -9.17 -12.42 14.29
CA SER A 56 -8.18 -11.84 15.22
C SER A 56 -7.89 -10.37 14.87
N LEU A 57 -7.68 -10.04 13.58
CA LEU A 57 -7.30 -8.70 13.12
C LEU A 57 -8.33 -7.63 13.52
N VAL A 58 -7.87 -6.41 13.83
CA VAL A 58 -8.70 -5.22 14.14
C VAL A 58 -9.57 -5.33 15.40
N VAL A 59 -9.87 -6.53 15.91
CA VAL A 59 -10.77 -6.79 17.06
C VAL A 59 -10.09 -7.56 18.20
N ASN A 60 -8.76 -7.54 18.26
CA ASN A 60 -7.95 -8.28 19.23
C ASN A 60 -8.30 -7.96 20.69
N ASP A 61 -8.72 -6.73 20.99
CA ASP A 61 -9.15 -6.29 22.32
C ASP A 61 -10.44 -7.00 22.78
N ARG A 62 -11.46 -7.03 21.91
CA ARG A 62 -12.74 -7.72 22.13
C ARG A 62 -12.51 -9.23 22.25
N ARG A 63 -11.63 -9.78 21.41
CA ARG A 63 -11.24 -11.19 21.47
C ARG A 63 -10.50 -11.51 22.76
N ALA A 64 -9.54 -10.70 23.18
CA ALA A 64 -8.84 -10.84 24.46
C ALA A 64 -9.83 -10.84 25.63
N ASP A 65 -10.79 -9.91 25.66
CA ASP A 65 -11.81 -9.86 26.70
C ASP A 65 -12.67 -11.13 26.76
N LEU A 66 -13.06 -11.69 25.62
CA LEU A 66 -13.81 -12.95 25.56
C LEU A 66 -12.99 -14.12 26.12
N LEU A 67 -11.72 -14.25 25.73
CA LEU A 67 -10.82 -15.28 26.24
C LEU A 67 -10.59 -15.13 27.75
N MET A 68 -10.39 -13.90 28.22
CA MET A 68 -10.23 -13.59 29.65
C MET A 68 -11.49 -13.92 30.46
N ARG A 69 -12.69 -13.64 29.93
CA ARG A 69 -13.96 -14.05 30.56
C ARG A 69 -14.13 -15.57 30.60
N GLN A 70 -13.68 -16.30 29.59
CA GLN A 70 -13.72 -17.77 29.63
C GLN A 70 -12.78 -18.30 30.73
N LEU A 71 -11.63 -17.66 30.94
CA LEU A 71 -10.66 -18.03 31.98
C LEU A 71 -11.11 -17.76 33.42
N THR A 72 -12.21 -17.02 33.64
CA THR A 72 -12.78 -16.86 34.99
C THR A 72 -13.56 -18.08 35.45
N ARG A 73 -13.84 -19.04 34.55
CA ARG A 73 -14.52 -20.30 34.87
C ARG A 73 -13.51 -21.32 35.40
N GLU A 74 -13.96 -22.23 36.25
CA GLU A 74 -13.16 -23.40 36.61
C GLU A 74 -13.10 -24.36 35.42
N LEU A 75 -11.93 -24.40 34.77
CA LEU A 75 -11.65 -25.25 33.61
C LEU A 75 -10.57 -26.28 33.95
N PRO A 76 -10.65 -27.52 33.43
CA PRO A 76 -9.56 -28.48 33.50
C PRO A 76 -8.26 -27.90 32.91
N LEU A 77 -7.11 -28.33 33.43
CA LEU A 77 -5.80 -27.81 33.00
C LEU A 77 -5.60 -27.93 31.47
N ALA A 78 -6.03 -29.05 30.88
CA ALA A 78 -5.90 -29.31 29.44
C ALA A 78 -6.66 -28.30 28.56
N GLU A 79 -7.76 -27.73 29.06
CA GLU A 79 -8.55 -26.71 28.35
C GLU A 79 -8.06 -25.29 28.69
N ARG A 80 -7.63 -25.09 29.94
CA ARG A 80 -7.17 -23.78 30.43
C ARG A 80 -5.85 -23.33 29.81
N MET A 81 -4.91 -24.25 29.60
CA MET A 81 -3.58 -23.93 29.06
C MET A 81 -3.61 -23.33 27.65
N PRO A 82 -4.25 -23.93 26.64
CA PRO A 82 -4.33 -23.34 25.30
C PRO A 82 -5.10 -22.02 25.31
N LEU A 83 -6.16 -21.91 26.13
CA LEU A 83 -6.92 -20.68 26.27
C LEU A 83 -6.07 -19.51 26.80
N ARG A 84 -5.21 -19.78 27.79
CA ARG A 84 -4.24 -18.78 28.29
C ARG A 84 -3.20 -18.41 27.24
N ALA A 85 -2.68 -19.37 26.49
CA ALA A 85 -1.73 -19.09 25.42
C ALA A 85 -2.35 -18.16 24.36
N SER A 86 -3.59 -18.44 23.93
CA SER A 86 -4.34 -17.55 23.04
C SER A 86 -4.58 -16.18 23.66
N ALA A 87 -4.94 -16.11 24.95
CA ALA A 87 -5.14 -14.84 25.65
C ALA A 87 -3.85 -14.00 25.71
N VAL A 88 -2.68 -14.62 25.94
CA VAL A 88 -1.39 -13.91 25.90
C VAL A 88 -1.16 -13.25 24.53
N VAL A 89 -1.35 -14.01 23.44
CA VAL A 89 -1.16 -13.50 22.07
C VAL A 89 -2.11 -12.32 21.80
N GLU A 90 -3.40 -12.48 22.10
CA GLU A 90 -4.39 -11.42 21.84
C GLU A 90 -4.21 -10.19 22.75
N LEU A 91 -3.71 -10.38 23.97
CA LEU A 91 -3.32 -9.26 24.85
C LEU A 91 -2.11 -8.50 24.28
N ILE A 92 -1.15 -9.19 23.67
CA ILE A 92 -0.03 -8.53 22.96
C ILE A 92 -0.56 -7.79 21.72
N ASN A 93 -1.38 -8.45 20.89
CA ASN A 93 -1.94 -7.87 19.67
C ASN A 93 -2.89 -6.69 19.93
N SER A 94 -3.48 -6.59 21.12
CA SER A 94 -4.30 -5.45 21.55
C SER A 94 -3.50 -4.34 22.25
N GLY A 95 -2.20 -4.51 22.46
CA GLY A 95 -1.34 -3.52 23.15
C GLY A 95 -1.44 -3.57 24.68
N ARG A 96 -2.17 -4.55 25.25
CA ARG A 96 -2.33 -4.76 26.70
C ARG A 96 -1.13 -5.48 27.31
N ILE A 97 0.07 -4.94 27.06
CA ILE A 97 1.36 -5.58 27.34
C ILE A 97 1.52 -6.01 28.81
N THR A 98 1.11 -5.17 29.76
CA THR A 98 1.23 -5.51 31.20
C THR A 98 0.38 -6.73 31.57
N GLU A 99 -0.81 -6.86 30.99
CA GLU A 99 -1.69 -8.01 31.24
C GLU A 99 -1.16 -9.26 30.54
N ALA A 100 -0.66 -9.11 29.31
CA ALA A 100 -0.01 -10.19 28.58
C ALA A 100 1.16 -10.81 29.37
N LEU A 101 2.06 -9.98 29.88
CA LEU A 101 3.23 -10.44 30.64
C LEU A 101 2.85 -11.14 31.94
N LYS A 102 1.82 -10.64 32.66
CA LYS A 102 1.28 -11.32 33.85
C LYS A 102 0.68 -12.68 33.51
N MET A 103 -0.11 -12.75 32.44
CA MET A 103 -0.71 -14.01 31.99
C MET A 103 0.36 -15.01 31.54
N LEU A 104 1.40 -14.54 30.86
CA LEU A 104 2.51 -15.37 30.40
C LEU A 104 3.31 -15.96 31.59
N GLN A 105 3.54 -15.19 32.65
CA GLN A 105 4.14 -15.70 33.88
C GLN A 105 3.29 -16.80 34.54
N VAL A 106 1.97 -16.63 34.58
CA VAL A 106 1.04 -17.65 35.09
C VAL A 106 1.07 -18.90 34.21
N LEU A 107 1.07 -18.74 32.88
CA LEU A 107 1.16 -19.83 31.92
C LEU A 107 2.47 -20.61 32.09
N GLU A 108 3.60 -19.92 32.23
CA GLU A 108 4.92 -20.52 32.47
C GLU A 108 4.96 -21.29 33.80
N SER A 109 4.46 -20.70 34.89
CA SER A 109 4.42 -21.34 36.20
C SER A 109 3.63 -22.66 36.15
N ASP A 110 2.44 -22.64 35.55
CA ASP A 110 1.60 -23.84 35.43
C ASP A 110 2.22 -24.88 34.50
N ALA A 111 2.79 -24.47 33.36
CA ALA A 111 3.46 -25.38 32.43
C ALA A 111 4.64 -26.08 33.11
N ARG A 112 5.50 -25.35 33.82
CA ARG A 112 6.64 -25.93 34.55
C ARG A 112 6.21 -26.89 35.65
N ALA A 113 5.11 -26.60 36.35
CA ALA A 113 4.63 -27.44 37.44
C ALA A 113 4.00 -28.76 36.95
N ASN A 114 3.34 -28.75 35.79
CA ASN A 114 2.51 -29.86 35.33
C ASN A 114 3.11 -30.63 34.14
N ASP A 115 3.88 -29.98 33.27
CA ASP A 115 4.59 -30.60 32.15
C ASP A 115 5.97 -29.95 31.91
N PRO A 116 6.97 -30.25 32.76
CA PRO A 116 8.31 -29.66 32.64
C PRO A 116 9.01 -29.97 31.31
N LEU A 117 8.71 -31.13 30.71
CA LEU A 117 9.33 -31.55 29.44
C LEU A 117 8.68 -30.83 28.25
N GLY A 118 7.35 -30.70 28.24
CA GLY A 118 6.64 -29.87 27.27
C GLY A 118 7.05 -28.41 27.37
N TRP A 119 7.16 -27.87 28.59
CA TRP A 119 7.66 -26.50 28.79
C TRP A 119 9.03 -26.29 28.13
N ARG A 120 9.99 -27.19 28.32
CA ARG A 120 11.33 -27.07 27.69
C ARG A 120 11.26 -26.96 26.17
N LYS A 121 10.26 -27.57 25.53
CA LYS A 121 10.06 -27.47 24.06
C LYS A 121 9.43 -26.14 23.64
N SER A 122 8.59 -25.56 24.49
CA SER A 122 7.86 -24.31 24.21
C SER A 122 8.54 -23.06 24.78
N GLU A 123 9.61 -23.22 25.56
CA GLU A 123 10.29 -22.14 26.28
C GLU A 123 10.80 -21.04 25.34
N THR A 124 11.41 -21.39 24.21
CA THR A 124 11.86 -20.42 23.20
C THR A 124 10.69 -19.59 22.65
N GLY A 125 9.57 -20.24 22.35
CA GLY A 125 8.36 -19.55 21.88
C GLY A 125 7.79 -18.59 22.93
N ALA A 126 7.73 -19.01 24.19
CA ALA A 126 7.30 -18.16 25.29
C ALA A 126 8.23 -16.96 25.49
N ARG A 127 9.55 -17.16 25.44
CA ARG A 127 10.53 -16.05 25.50
C ARG A 127 10.42 -15.13 24.30
N MET A 128 10.11 -15.64 23.10
CA MET A 128 9.88 -14.78 21.93
C MET A 128 8.62 -13.91 22.10
N LEU A 129 7.56 -14.42 22.72
CA LEU A 129 6.39 -13.60 23.09
C LEU A 129 6.75 -12.49 24.07
N GLU A 130 7.62 -12.76 25.06
CA GLU A 130 8.14 -11.71 25.95
C GLU A 130 8.94 -10.67 25.17
N VAL A 131 9.80 -11.10 24.25
CA VAL A 131 10.58 -10.19 23.39
C VAL A 131 9.66 -9.27 22.60
N VAL A 132 8.67 -9.81 21.90
CA VAL A 132 7.71 -9.01 21.11
C VAL A 132 6.97 -8.04 22.02
N ALA A 133 6.48 -8.49 23.18
CA ALA A 133 5.79 -7.64 24.14
C ALA A 133 6.67 -6.47 24.64
N PHE A 134 7.95 -6.75 24.96
CA PHE A 134 8.88 -5.74 25.43
C PHE A 134 9.35 -4.77 24.33
N LEU A 135 9.52 -5.25 23.09
CA LEU A 135 9.86 -4.38 21.96
C LEU A 135 8.69 -3.46 21.61
N ARG A 136 7.46 -3.98 21.55
CA ARG A 136 6.25 -3.14 21.40
C ARG A 136 6.13 -2.07 22.47
N MET A 137 6.33 -2.43 23.74
CA MET A 137 6.37 -1.45 24.83
C MET A 137 7.46 -0.40 24.63
N ALA A 138 8.63 -0.80 24.12
CA ALA A 138 9.71 0.14 23.85
C ALA A 138 9.36 1.10 22.70
N GLU A 139 8.69 0.62 21.65
CA GLU A 139 8.30 1.43 20.50
C GLU A 139 7.17 2.40 20.85
N ASP A 140 6.15 1.96 21.57
CA ASP A 140 5.09 2.83 22.07
C ASP A 140 5.67 3.98 22.91
N GLN A 141 6.60 3.65 23.83
CA GLN A 141 7.18 4.63 24.74
C GLN A 141 8.19 5.59 24.10
N ASN A 142 8.75 5.25 22.94
CA ASN A 142 9.83 6.01 22.31
C ASN A 142 9.50 6.48 20.90
N CYS A 143 9.15 5.58 19.98
CA CYS A 143 8.82 5.99 18.61
C CYS A 143 7.46 6.71 18.55
N HIS A 144 6.43 6.19 19.22
CA HIS A 144 5.07 6.75 19.09
C HIS A 144 4.87 8.01 19.94
N LEU A 145 5.29 7.97 21.21
CA LEU A 145 5.17 9.11 22.12
C LEU A 145 6.24 10.19 21.90
N ASN A 146 7.41 9.84 21.36
CA ASN A 146 8.48 10.78 21.04
C ASN A 146 8.89 10.64 19.56
N ASN A 147 7.92 10.78 18.64
CA ASN A 147 8.15 10.71 17.19
C ASN A 147 9.09 11.84 16.74
N THR A 148 10.35 11.51 16.52
CA THR A 148 11.39 12.41 15.98
C THR A 148 11.66 12.09 14.51
N ARG A 149 12.42 12.95 13.82
CA ARG A 149 12.81 12.71 12.41
C ARG A 149 13.64 11.43 12.21
N ASP A 150 14.29 10.93 13.27
CA ASP A 150 15.09 9.70 13.25
C ASP A 150 14.34 8.49 13.85
N ALA A 151 13.08 8.66 14.28
CA ALA A 151 12.36 7.62 15.01
C ALA A 151 12.14 6.38 14.14
N CYS A 152 12.41 5.21 14.72
CA CYS A 152 12.14 3.92 14.11
C CYS A 152 12.79 3.69 12.71
N LEU A 153 13.86 4.41 12.37
CA LEU A 153 14.64 4.17 11.15
C LEU A 153 15.80 3.21 11.39
N ALA A 154 15.95 2.18 10.58
CA ALA A 154 17.11 1.29 10.61
C ALA A 154 18.22 1.78 9.66
N PRO A 155 19.50 1.76 10.11
CA PRO A 155 19.94 1.49 11.48
C PRO A 155 19.59 2.63 12.45
N ILE A 156 19.10 2.27 13.64
CA ILE A 156 18.66 3.26 14.64
C ILE A 156 19.85 4.01 15.21
N ARG A 157 19.79 5.34 15.12
CA ARG A 157 20.85 6.28 15.50
C ARG A 157 20.27 7.63 15.89
N GLY A 158 21.12 8.54 16.36
CA GLY A 158 20.73 9.93 16.60
C GLY A 158 19.54 10.05 17.56
N GLN A 159 18.50 10.78 17.14
CA GLN A 159 17.28 10.97 17.94
C GLN A 159 16.35 9.75 17.97
N GLY A 160 16.64 8.71 17.18
CA GLY A 160 15.93 7.43 17.22
C GLY A 160 16.33 6.54 18.40
N VAL A 161 17.41 6.87 19.12
CA VAL A 161 17.84 6.10 20.31
C VAL A 161 16.84 6.28 21.45
N HIS A 162 16.37 5.17 22.02
CA HIS A 162 15.33 5.14 23.04
C HIS A 162 15.78 5.75 24.37
N VAL A 163 14.98 6.69 24.87
CA VAL A 163 15.15 7.30 26.19
C VAL A 163 14.55 6.40 27.28
N ARG A 164 13.41 5.76 27.01
CA ARG A 164 12.79 4.74 27.88
C ARG A 164 13.36 3.37 27.53
N ARG A 165 14.35 2.94 28.32
CA ARG A 165 15.22 1.81 28.00
C ARG A 165 14.72 0.45 28.49
N GLU A 166 13.70 0.42 29.36
CA GLU A 166 13.25 -0.81 30.04
C GLU A 166 12.87 -1.90 29.03
N GLY A 167 11.97 -1.61 28.10
CA GLY A 167 11.51 -2.58 27.10
C GLY A 167 12.66 -3.21 26.32
N SER A 168 13.50 -2.40 25.68
CA SER A 168 14.64 -2.94 24.90
C SER A 168 15.65 -3.69 25.79
N THR A 169 15.88 -3.27 27.03
CA THR A 169 16.78 -3.98 27.96
C THR A 169 16.23 -5.36 28.32
N ARG A 170 14.93 -5.47 28.58
CA ARG A 170 14.27 -6.75 28.90
C ARG A 170 14.21 -7.66 27.66
N ALA A 171 13.97 -7.10 26.49
CA ALA A 171 14.05 -7.83 25.23
C ALA A 171 15.45 -8.43 25.00
N ILE A 172 16.53 -7.65 25.20
CA ILE A 172 17.92 -8.14 25.08
C ILE A 172 18.18 -9.32 26.04
N GLN A 173 17.66 -9.25 27.27
CA GLN A 173 17.81 -10.35 28.24
C GLN A 173 17.19 -11.64 27.69
N ALA A 174 15.92 -11.60 27.27
CA ALA A 174 15.22 -12.78 26.75
C ALA A 174 15.84 -13.29 25.43
N LEU A 175 16.29 -12.39 24.54
CA LEU A 175 17.00 -12.75 23.32
C LEU A 175 18.33 -13.45 23.59
N THR A 176 19.06 -12.99 24.61
CA THR A 176 20.32 -13.62 25.03
C THR A 176 20.06 -15.03 25.60
N GLU A 177 18.98 -15.24 26.33
CA GLU A 177 18.56 -16.56 26.82
C GLU A 177 18.22 -17.52 25.67
N ILE A 178 17.54 -17.04 24.63
CA ILE A 178 17.24 -17.82 23.42
C ILE A 178 18.54 -18.21 22.72
N LEU A 179 19.42 -17.24 22.44
CA LEU A 179 20.67 -17.45 21.68
C LEU A 179 21.70 -18.29 22.45
N ALA A 180 21.63 -18.37 23.77
CA ALA A 180 22.45 -19.29 24.56
C ALA A 180 22.06 -20.77 24.34
N ARG A 181 20.80 -21.04 23.96
CA ARG A 181 20.28 -22.39 23.69
C ARG A 181 20.28 -22.72 22.20
N GLU A 182 19.97 -21.73 21.38
CA GLU A 182 19.84 -21.81 19.93
C GLU A 182 20.73 -20.73 19.29
N PRO A 183 22.06 -20.94 19.20
CA PRO A 183 22.99 -19.93 18.69
C PRO A 183 22.71 -19.48 17.26
N ASP A 184 22.07 -20.34 16.46
CA ASP A 184 21.76 -20.12 15.05
C ASP A 184 20.35 -19.54 14.81
N ASN A 185 19.61 -19.17 15.87
CA ASN A 185 18.27 -18.59 15.74
C ASN A 185 18.33 -17.19 15.11
N LEU A 186 18.03 -17.10 13.81
CA LEU A 186 18.17 -15.86 13.03
C LEU A 186 17.20 -14.76 13.46
N ARG A 187 15.96 -15.10 13.86
CA ARG A 187 15.00 -14.11 14.39
C ARG A 187 15.52 -13.49 15.67
N ALA A 188 16.00 -14.30 16.60
CA ALA A 188 16.60 -13.79 17.82
C ALA A 188 17.86 -12.97 17.55
N ARG A 189 18.71 -13.42 16.60
CA ARG A 189 19.91 -12.67 16.19
C ARG A 189 19.55 -11.29 15.61
N TRP A 190 18.56 -11.23 14.71
CA TRP A 190 18.10 -9.98 14.11
C TRP A 190 17.55 -9.01 15.16
N LEU A 191 16.57 -9.46 15.94
CA LEU A 191 15.93 -8.65 16.98
C LEU A 191 16.91 -8.21 18.06
N LEU A 192 17.95 -9.00 18.35
CA LEU A 192 19.02 -8.61 19.28
C LEU A 192 19.78 -7.39 18.75
N ASN A 193 20.13 -7.38 17.46
CA ASN A 193 20.83 -6.24 16.86
C ASN A 193 19.95 -4.99 16.86
N ILE A 194 18.67 -5.11 16.49
CA ILE A 194 17.69 -4.01 16.56
C ILE A 194 17.58 -3.48 17.99
N ALA A 195 17.39 -4.34 18.99
CA ALA A 195 17.28 -3.92 20.40
C ALA A 195 18.57 -3.26 20.93
N HIS A 196 19.76 -3.65 20.43
CA HIS A 196 21.00 -2.96 20.76
C HIS A 196 21.13 -1.59 20.05
N MET A 197 20.58 -1.44 18.84
CA MET A 197 20.51 -0.16 18.14
C MET A 197 19.57 0.81 18.86
N THR A 198 18.39 0.35 19.33
CA THR A 198 17.48 1.20 20.12
C THR A 198 18.15 1.74 21.39
N LEU A 199 19.10 1.00 21.97
CA LEU A 199 19.86 1.42 23.16
C LEU A 199 21.13 2.22 22.85
N GLY A 200 21.46 2.46 21.58
CA GLY A 200 22.67 3.14 21.15
C GLY A 200 23.96 2.37 21.47
N THR A 201 23.86 1.05 21.62
CA THR A 201 25.00 0.17 21.99
C THR A 201 25.52 -0.64 20.81
N TYR A 202 24.79 -0.71 19.70
CA TYR A 202 25.24 -1.35 18.47
C TYR A 202 26.42 -0.57 17.83
N PRO A 203 27.42 -1.24 17.22
CA PRO A 203 27.57 -2.71 17.14
C PRO A 203 28.29 -3.31 18.35
N GLY A 204 28.97 -2.49 19.17
CA GLY A 204 29.89 -2.95 20.22
C GLY A 204 29.23 -3.77 21.33
N GLY A 205 27.98 -3.46 21.67
CA GLY A 205 27.19 -4.14 22.68
C GLY A 205 26.66 -5.51 22.25
N VAL A 206 26.65 -5.82 20.94
CA VAL A 206 26.24 -7.14 20.44
C VAL A 206 27.43 -8.11 20.49
N PRO A 207 27.29 -9.30 21.10
CA PRO A 207 28.32 -10.33 21.07
C PRO A 207 28.74 -10.69 19.65
N ALA A 208 30.05 -10.90 19.42
CA ALA A 208 30.62 -11.03 18.08
C ALA A 208 29.96 -12.13 17.19
N PRO A 209 29.64 -13.33 17.70
CA PRO A 209 28.97 -14.35 16.87
C PRO A 209 27.55 -13.96 16.41
N GLN A 210 26.86 -13.12 17.19
CA GLN A 210 25.49 -12.69 16.94
C GLN A 210 25.41 -11.35 16.21
N ARG A 211 26.53 -10.62 16.08
CA ARG A 211 26.57 -9.30 15.47
C ARG A 211 26.24 -9.36 13.98
N ILE A 212 25.30 -8.52 13.54
CA ILE A 212 25.12 -8.17 12.13
C ILE A 212 26.12 -7.04 11.85
N PRO A 213 27.01 -7.15 10.86
CA PRO A 213 28.02 -6.14 10.61
C PRO A 213 27.37 -4.83 10.11
N PRO A 214 27.87 -3.64 10.49
CA PRO A 214 27.32 -2.37 9.99
C PRO A 214 27.31 -2.26 8.46
N SER A 215 28.21 -2.97 7.77
CA SER A 215 28.25 -3.06 6.31
C SER A 215 27.01 -3.70 5.69
N ALA A 216 26.21 -4.46 6.45
CA ALA A 216 24.94 -5.00 5.97
C ALA A 216 23.89 -3.91 5.73
N PHE A 217 24.07 -2.73 6.34
CA PHE A 217 23.21 -1.54 6.18
C PHE A 217 23.91 -0.43 5.38
N ALA A 218 25.01 -0.75 4.68
CA ALA A 218 25.70 0.24 3.88
C ALA A 218 24.87 0.57 2.62
N PRO A 219 24.66 1.86 2.30
CA PRO A 219 23.97 2.22 1.08
C PRO A 219 24.83 1.88 -0.15
N ALA A 220 24.18 1.51 -1.25
CA ALA A 220 24.84 1.25 -2.52
C ALA A 220 25.21 2.54 -3.28
N PHE A 221 24.55 3.65 -2.95
CA PHE A 221 24.77 4.96 -3.56
C PHE A 221 24.58 6.09 -2.52
N PRO A 222 25.38 7.16 -2.55
CA PRO A 222 25.18 8.31 -1.67
C PRO A 222 23.95 9.11 -2.09
N LEU A 223 23.03 9.35 -1.17
CA LEU A 223 21.85 10.18 -1.36
C LEU A 223 21.76 11.18 -0.20
N PRO A 224 21.32 12.44 -0.41
CA PRO A 224 21.00 13.31 0.70
C PRO A 224 19.85 12.70 1.55
N ARG A 225 19.77 13.15 2.80
CA ARG A 225 18.74 12.65 3.73
C ARG A 225 17.41 13.34 3.43
N PHE A 226 16.35 12.55 3.35
CA PHE A 226 14.98 13.04 3.31
C PHE A 226 14.48 13.10 4.76
N ASP A 227 13.97 14.25 5.16
CA ASP A 227 13.51 14.45 6.52
C ASP A 227 12.02 14.10 6.61
N ASN A 228 11.64 13.28 7.59
CA ASN A 228 10.22 13.07 7.87
C ASN A 228 9.63 14.33 8.52
N VAL A 229 8.76 15.03 7.78
CA VAL A 229 8.09 16.27 8.18
C VAL A 229 6.59 16.08 8.45
N ALA A 230 6.09 14.85 8.49
CA ALA A 230 4.65 14.57 8.63
C ALA A 230 4.02 15.27 9.83
N ARG A 231 4.72 15.30 10.98
CA ARG A 231 4.22 15.94 12.20
C ARG A 231 4.16 17.46 12.07
N GLU A 232 5.20 18.06 11.50
CA GLU A 232 5.23 19.49 11.22
C GLU A 232 4.17 19.89 10.19
N ALA A 233 3.89 19.01 9.23
CA ALA A 233 2.88 19.18 8.20
C ALA A 233 1.45 18.88 8.70
N GLY A 234 1.28 18.18 9.82
CA GLY A 234 -0.04 17.86 10.38
C GLY A 234 -0.70 16.58 9.82
N VAL A 235 0.10 15.69 9.22
CA VAL A 235 -0.36 14.45 8.56
C VAL A 235 0.23 13.17 9.19
N ASP A 236 0.77 13.24 10.42
CA ASP A 236 1.35 12.09 11.14
C ASP A 236 0.28 11.21 11.84
N LEU A 237 -0.69 10.74 11.07
CA LEU A 237 -1.82 9.95 11.57
C LEU A 237 -1.36 8.69 12.30
N TYR A 238 -1.93 8.45 13.48
CA TYR A 238 -1.69 7.23 14.23
C TYR A 238 -2.80 6.20 13.93
N ALA A 239 -2.56 5.35 12.93
CA ALA A 239 -3.57 4.50 12.32
C ALA A 239 -3.07 3.06 12.10
N LEU A 240 -4.00 2.18 11.70
CA LEU A 240 -3.68 0.83 11.23
C LEU A 240 -3.33 0.89 9.73
N SER A 241 -3.03 -0.27 9.13
CA SER A 241 -2.83 -0.37 7.68
C SER A 241 -3.99 0.26 6.89
N GLY A 242 -3.68 1.04 5.86
CA GLY A 242 -4.67 1.64 4.97
C GLY A 242 -4.07 2.10 3.65
N GLY A 243 -4.89 2.77 2.85
CA GLY A 243 -4.52 3.34 1.56
C GLY A 243 -4.26 4.84 1.64
N ALA A 244 -3.62 5.39 0.61
CA ALA A 244 -3.37 6.83 0.48
C ALA A 244 -3.49 7.30 -0.97
N ILE A 245 -3.94 8.55 -1.17
CA ILE A 245 -3.96 9.22 -2.47
C ILE A 245 -3.36 10.62 -2.28
N LEU A 246 -2.38 10.98 -3.12
CA LEU A 246 -1.98 12.37 -3.34
C LEU A 246 -2.62 12.86 -4.64
N GLU A 247 -3.43 13.91 -4.57
CA GLU A 247 -4.08 14.50 -5.76
C GLU A 247 -4.57 15.93 -5.45
N ASP A 248 -4.69 16.77 -6.48
CA ASP A 248 -5.31 18.09 -6.38
C ASP A 248 -6.85 17.96 -6.46
N PHE A 249 -7.49 17.70 -5.32
CA PHE A 249 -8.94 17.43 -5.27
C PHE A 249 -9.80 18.69 -5.45
N ASP A 250 -9.29 19.88 -5.14
CA ASP A 250 -10.03 21.14 -5.24
C ASP A 250 -9.61 22.06 -6.42
N GLY A 251 -8.59 21.65 -7.17
CA GLY A 251 -8.14 22.30 -8.40
C GLY A 251 -7.34 23.58 -8.15
N ASP A 252 -6.72 23.71 -6.98
CA ASP A 252 -5.96 24.92 -6.58
C ASP A 252 -4.47 24.86 -6.96
N GLY A 253 -4.02 23.75 -7.54
CA GLY A 253 -2.65 23.48 -7.95
C GLY A 253 -1.77 22.87 -6.85
N ARG A 254 -2.28 22.61 -5.65
CA ARG A 254 -1.56 21.92 -4.57
C ARG A 254 -2.09 20.51 -4.39
N LEU A 255 -1.18 19.57 -4.12
CA LEU A 255 -1.58 18.20 -3.82
C LEU A 255 -2.17 18.13 -2.41
N ASP A 256 -3.40 17.69 -2.33
CA ASP A 256 -4.07 17.27 -1.12
C ASP A 256 -3.78 15.78 -0.85
N LEU A 257 -4.08 15.33 0.36
CA LEU A 257 -3.82 13.96 0.81
C LEU A 257 -5.10 13.33 1.35
N MET A 258 -5.51 12.19 0.79
CA MET A 258 -6.57 11.35 1.36
C MET A 258 -5.98 10.06 1.94
N VAL A 259 -6.38 9.67 3.15
CA VAL A 259 -5.84 8.50 3.85
C VAL A 259 -6.95 7.69 4.52
N SER A 260 -6.88 6.36 4.40
CA SER A 260 -7.79 5.42 5.07
C SER A 260 -7.06 4.57 6.12
N SER A 261 -7.81 3.81 6.90
CA SER A 261 -7.30 2.81 7.84
C SER A 261 -8.27 1.65 7.92
N ILE A 262 -7.78 0.41 8.02
CA ILE A 262 -8.62 -0.81 8.03
C ILE A 262 -9.54 -0.90 9.27
N GLY A 263 -9.28 -0.12 10.32
CA GLY A 263 -10.09 -0.12 11.53
C GLY A 263 -11.57 0.18 11.25
N PHE A 264 -12.48 -0.62 11.82
CA PHE A 264 -13.92 -0.52 11.51
C PHE A 264 -14.59 0.79 11.94
N ALA A 265 -13.92 1.56 12.79
CA ALA A 265 -14.35 2.89 13.22
C ALA A 265 -13.30 3.96 12.91
N ASP A 266 -12.23 3.59 12.20
CA ASP A 266 -11.21 4.54 11.82
C ASP A 266 -11.74 5.34 10.62
N GLN A 267 -11.82 6.66 10.81
CA GLN A 267 -12.38 7.59 9.84
C GLN A 267 -11.44 7.76 8.63
N LEU A 268 -11.97 7.65 7.40
CA LEU A 268 -11.30 8.13 6.19
C LEU A 268 -11.07 9.63 6.30
N ARG A 269 -9.88 10.11 5.96
CA ARG A 269 -9.52 11.52 6.15
C ARG A 269 -9.11 12.20 4.85
N LEU A 270 -9.50 13.45 4.71
CA LEU A 270 -9.04 14.36 3.66
C LEU A 270 -8.26 15.51 4.29
N PHE A 271 -7.02 15.68 3.87
CA PHE A 271 -6.10 16.73 4.27
C PHE A 271 -5.88 17.68 3.11
N HIS A 272 -6.32 18.92 3.29
CA HIS A 272 -6.10 19.97 2.31
C HIS A 272 -4.76 20.67 2.50
N ASN A 273 -3.98 20.81 1.44
CA ASN A 273 -2.68 21.47 1.48
C ASN A 273 -2.83 22.99 1.51
N SER A 274 -2.47 23.58 2.66
CA SER A 274 -2.66 25.01 2.91
C SER A 274 -1.61 25.90 2.21
N GLY A 275 -0.64 25.33 1.48
CA GLY A 275 0.40 26.08 0.76
C GLY A 275 1.44 26.76 1.67
N ASN A 276 1.48 26.40 2.94
CA ASN A 276 2.45 26.90 3.93
C ASN A 276 3.27 25.76 4.55
N GLY A 277 3.32 24.61 3.88
CA GLY A 277 3.98 23.39 4.36
C GLY A 277 3.20 22.67 5.48
N SER A 278 1.90 22.96 5.62
CA SER A 278 0.99 22.24 6.51
C SER A 278 -0.32 21.90 5.80
N PHE A 279 -1.02 20.93 6.37
CA PHE A 279 -2.31 20.44 5.90
C PHE A 279 -3.41 20.72 6.92
N GLU A 280 -4.62 20.96 6.43
CA GLU A 280 -5.84 21.13 7.19
C GLU A 280 -6.72 19.88 7.04
N ASP A 281 -7.12 19.23 8.14
CA ASP A 281 -8.11 18.15 8.10
C ASP A 281 -9.49 18.72 7.73
N ARG A 282 -9.95 18.43 6.51
CA ARG A 282 -11.24 18.88 5.96
C ARG A 282 -12.27 17.76 5.90
N THR A 283 -12.06 16.64 6.59
CA THR A 283 -12.92 15.45 6.51
C THR A 283 -14.41 15.77 6.73
N ASP A 284 -14.73 16.53 7.78
CA ASP A 284 -16.13 16.87 8.09
C ASP A 284 -16.72 17.87 7.07
N LEU A 285 -15.94 18.88 6.68
CA LEU A 285 -16.33 19.86 5.66
C LEU A 285 -16.57 19.20 4.30
N ALA A 286 -15.78 18.17 3.99
CA ALA A 286 -15.89 17.40 2.76
C ALA A 286 -17.08 16.43 2.74
N GLY A 287 -17.82 16.32 3.85
CA GLY A 287 -18.97 15.42 3.95
C GLY A 287 -18.60 13.94 4.08
N LEU A 288 -17.36 13.62 4.47
CA LEU A 288 -16.84 12.25 4.57
C LEU A 288 -17.06 11.62 5.96
N THR A 289 -17.60 12.35 6.93
CA THR A 289 -17.87 11.84 8.28
C THR A 289 -18.73 10.58 8.21
N GLY A 290 -18.26 9.48 8.79
CA GLY A 290 -18.93 8.17 8.78
C GLY A 290 -18.45 7.22 7.68
N GLU A 291 -17.75 7.70 6.66
CA GLU A 291 -16.96 6.85 5.75
C GLU A 291 -15.74 6.32 6.50
N VAL A 292 -15.89 5.17 7.13
CA VAL A 292 -14.87 4.53 7.98
C VAL A 292 -14.24 3.33 7.27
N GLY A 293 -13.12 2.84 7.80
CA GLY A 293 -12.42 1.71 7.21
C GLY A 293 -11.70 2.07 5.92
N GLY A 294 -11.24 1.05 5.20
CA GLY A 294 -10.53 1.20 3.93
C GLY A 294 -9.12 0.62 4.05
N LEU A 295 -8.90 -0.50 3.37
CA LEU A 295 -7.58 -1.11 3.28
C LEU A 295 -6.75 -0.49 2.14
N ASN A 296 -7.41 -0.05 1.07
CA ASN A 296 -6.77 0.45 -0.15
C ASN A 296 -7.63 1.57 -0.76
N LEU A 297 -6.99 2.56 -1.38
CA LEU A 297 -7.59 3.70 -2.06
C LEU A 297 -7.03 3.81 -3.48
N ILE A 298 -7.88 4.18 -4.44
CA ILE A 298 -7.45 4.53 -5.80
C ILE A 298 -8.35 5.62 -6.39
N GLN A 299 -7.77 6.56 -7.13
CA GLN A 299 -8.45 7.72 -7.71
C GLN A 299 -8.66 7.61 -9.22
N ALA A 300 -9.72 8.23 -9.71
CA ALA A 300 -10.02 8.44 -11.13
C ALA A 300 -11.11 9.50 -11.29
N ASP A 301 -11.24 10.12 -12.46
CA ASP A 301 -12.43 10.88 -12.84
C ASP A 301 -13.35 9.94 -13.62
N TYR A 302 -14.23 9.21 -12.91
CA TYR A 302 -14.98 8.10 -13.53
C TYR A 302 -16.12 8.59 -14.41
N ASN A 303 -16.61 9.81 -14.17
CA ASN A 303 -17.77 10.40 -14.84
C ASN A 303 -17.38 11.51 -15.85
N ASN A 304 -16.08 11.70 -16.09
CA ASN A 304 -15.52 12.70 -17.00
C ASN A 304 -15.95 14.15 -16.72
N ASP A 305 -16.29 14.47 -15.46
CA ASP A 305 -16.73 15.82 -15.10
C ASP A 305 -15.56 16.79 -14.85
N GLY A 306 -14.34 16.26 -14.75
CA GLY A 306 -13.11 17.00 -14.53
C GLY A 306 -12.63 17.02 -13.08
N PHE A 307 -13.38 16.42 -12.16
CA PHE A 307 -13.00 16.30 -10.75
C PHE A 307 -12.57 14.87 -10.45
N VAL A 308 -11.51 14.72 -9.67
CA VAL A 308 -11.00 13.38 -9.33
C VAL A 308 -11.83 12.79 -8.19
N ASP A 309 -12.41 11.63 -8.45
CA ASP A 309 -13.19 10.78 -7.56
C ASP A 309 -12.31 9.72 -6.86
N VAL A 310 -12.86 9.05 -5.85
CA VAL A 310 -12.12 8.08 -5.03
C VAL A 310 -12.88 6.77 -4.86
N LEU A 311 -12.19 5.65 -5.05
CA LEU A 311 -12.66 4.32 -4.69
C LEU A 311 -12.01 3.88 -3.37
N VAL A 312 -12.81 3.44 -2.40
CA VAL A 312 -12.37 2.90 -1.11
C VAL A 312 -12.66 1.40 -1.06
N LEU A 313 -11.61 0.59 -0.92
CA LEU A 313 -11.70 -0.87 -0.91
C LEU A 313 -11.64 -1.41 0.52
N ARG A 314 -12.51 -2.37 0.83
CA ARG A 314 -12.69 -2.93 2.18
C ARG A 314 -12.86 -4.44 2.16
N GLY A 315 -12.58 -5.06 3.31
CA GLY A 315 -12.88 -6.47 3.55
C GLY A 315 -11.72 -7.43 3.28
N GLY A 316 -10.72 -7.04 2.48
CA GLY A 316 -9.46 -7.77 2.36
C GLY A 316 -8.82 -8.08 3.73
N TRP A 317 -8.24 -9.27 3.85
CA TRP A 317 -7.61 -9.89 5.04
C TRP A 317 -8.56 -10.36 6.14
N LEU A 318 -9.83 -9.98 6.08
CA LEU A 318 -10.79 -10.33 7.12
C LEU A 318 -11.47 -11.68 6.88
N GLY A 319 -11.10 -12.39 5.80
CA GLY A 319 -11.62 -13.70 5.43
C GLY A 319 -13.16 -13.70 5.34
N THR A 320 -13.80 -14.68 5.97
CA THR A 320 -15.27 -14.79 5.98
C THR A 320 -15.97 -13.64 6.71
N GLN A 321 -15.23 -12.86 7.51
CA GLN A 321 -15.74 -11.67 8.19
C GLN A 321 -15.60 -10.39 7.34
N GLY A 322 -14.99 -10.48 6.15
CA GLY A 322 -14.71 -9.35 5.25
C GLY A 322 -15.86 -8.86 4.40
N ARG A 323 -17.12 -8.99 4.87
CA ARG A 323 -18.31 -8.55 4.14
C ARG A 323 -18.59 -7.06 4.37
N PHE A 324 -17.63 -6.23 3.98
CA PHE A 324 -17.74 -4.78 4.01
C PHE A 324 -17.95 -4.26 2.60
N PRO A 325 -18.86 -3.30 2.38
CA PRO A 325 -18.99 -2.68 1.08
C PRO A 325 -17.78 -1.79 0.76
N LEU A 326 -17.37 -1.79 -0.51
CA LEU A 326 -16.55 -0.72 -1.07
C LEU A 326 -17.34 0.61 -1.08
N SER A 327 -16.64 1.73 -1.22
CA SER A 327 -17.26 3.04 -1.49
C SER A 327 -16.74 3.61 -2.81
N LEU A 328 -17.61 4.15 -3.66
CA LEU A 328 -17.26 5.06 -4.75
C LEU A 328 -17.70 6.46 -4.35
N LEU A 329 -16.73 7.33 -4.10
CA LEU A 329 -16.91 8.69 -3.62
C LEU A 329 -16.73 9.67 -4.78
N ARG A 330 -17.85 10.24 -5.25
CA ARG A 330 -17.83 11.27 -6.29
C ARG A 330 -17.41 12.61 -5.71
N ASN A 331 -16.40 13.26 -6.29
CA ASN A 331 -16.04 14.63 -5.97
C ASN A 331 -17.05 15.60 -6.61
N ASN A 332 -17.72 16.42 -5.81
CA ASN A 332 -18.75 17.32 -6.30
C ASN A 332 -18.19 18.63 -6.89
N GLY A 333 -16.86 18.80 -6.93
CA GLY A 333 -16.19 19.99 -7.48
C GLY A 333 -16.33 21.26 -6.63
N ASN A 334 -16.76 21.10 -5.38
CA ASN A 334 -16.98 22.19 -4.43
C ASN A 334 -16.33 21.93 -3.07
N GLY A 335 -15.34 21.03 -3.03
CA GLY A 335 -14.66 20.59 -1.81
C GLY A 335 -15.44 19.55 -0.98
N THR A 336 -16.51 18.95 -1.54
CA THR A 336 -17.27 17.88 -0.88
C THR A 336 -17.35 16.62 -1.74
N PHE A 337 -17.57 15.48 -1.09
CA PHE A 337 -17.74 14.18 -1.73
C PHE A 337 -19.13 13.61 -1.45
N THR A 338 -19.62 12.80 -2.39
CA THR A 338 -20.87 12.04 -2.26
C THR A 338 -20.56 10.56 -2.46
N ASP A 339 -20.91 9.69 -1.51
CA ASP A 339 -20.91 8.25 -1.80
C ASP A 339 -22.03 7.92 -2.81
N VAL A 340 -21.64 7.45 -3.99
CA VAL A 340 -22.53 7.08 -5.09
C VAL A 340 -22.56 5.57 -5.33
N THR A 341 -22.01 4.76 -4.41
CA THR A 341 -21.77 3.32 -4.59
C THR A 341 -23.00 2.54 -5.05
N ARG A 342 -24.15 2.80 -4.40
CA ARG A 342 -25.42 2.16 -4.77
C ARG A 342 -25.96 2.71 -6.09
N GLU A 343 -25.91 4.02 -6.28
CA GLU A 343 -26.45 4.73 -7.45
C GLU A 343 -25.69 4.33 -8.72
N ALA A 344 -24.37 4.21 -8.62
CA ALA A 344 -23.48 3.78 -9.68
C ALA A 344 -23.57 2.26 -9.98
N GLY A 345 -24.29 1.48 -9.17
CA GLY A 345 -24.48 0.04 -9.41
C GLY A 345 -23.30 -0.85 -8.97
N VAL A 346 -22.35 -0.31 -8.19
CA VAL A 346 -21.13 -1.02 -7.76
C VAL A 346 -21.18 -1.53 -6.32
N LEU A 347 -22.31 -1.39 -5.61
CA LEU A 347 -22.48 -1.90 -4.24
C LEU A 347 -22.34 -3.43 -4.18
N ARG A 348 -21.30 -3.91 -3.50
CA ARG A 348 -21.04 -5.34 -3.24
C ARG A 348 -20.49 -5.54 -1.85
N PHE A 349 -20.86 -6.65 -1.22
CA PHE A 349 -20.33 -7.08 0.08
C PHE A 349 -19.32 -8.20 -0.15
N ALA A 350 -18.13 -7.83 -0.60
CA ALA A 350 -17.05 -8.75 -0.94
C ALA A 350 -15.74 -8.30 -0.26
N PRO A 351 -14.78 -9.21 -0.02
CA PRO A 351 -13.46 -8.86 0.50
C PRO A 351 -12.61 -8.23 -0.61
N THR A 352 -12.95 -6.99 -0.98
CA THR A 352 -12.24 -6.23 -2.00
C THR A 352 -10.84 -5.85 -1.49
N GLN A 353 -9.82 -6.13 -2.30
CA GLN A 353 -8.41 -6.01 -1.91
C GLN A 353 -7.70 -4.89 -2.68
N THR A 354 -7.97 -4.79 -3.97
CA THR A 354 -7.25 -3.91 -4.91
C THR A 354 -8.15 -3.64 -6.12
N ALA A 355 -7.88 -2.57 -6.86
CA ALA A 355 -8.59 -2.26 -8.09
C ALA A 355 -7.68 -1.51 -9.06
N THR A 356 -8.08 -1.46 -10.33
CA THR A 356 -7.46 -0.58 -11.33
C THR A 356 -8.54 0.00 -12.24
N TRP A 357 -8.33 1.24 -12.67
CA TRP A 357 -9.15 1.91 -13.67
C TRP A 357 -8.53 1.70 -15.05
N LEU A 358 -9.36 1.51 -16.06
CA LEU A 358 -8.93 1.35 -17.45
C LEU A 358 -10.08 1.68 -18.40
N ASP A 359 -9.78 2.22 -19.57
CA ASP A 359 -10.74 2.34 -20.67
C ASP A 359 -10.53 1.13 -21.59
N TYR A 360 -11.18 0.00 -21.27
CA TYR A 360 -10.80 -1.27 -21.91
C TYR A 360 -11.30 -1.39 -23.34
N ASP A 361 -12.37 -0.69 -23.70
CA ASP A 361 -12.96 -0.69 -25.03
C ASP A 361 -12.69 0.56 -25.87
N GLY A 362 -11.97 1.54 -25.30
CA GLY A 362 -11.49 2.72 -26.00
C GLY A 362 -12.61 3.71 -26.30
N ASP A 363 -13.63 3.78 -25.45
CA ASP A 363 -14.81 4.63 -25.64
C ASP A 363 -14.68 6.01 -24.95
N GLY A 364 -13.61 6.22 -24.18
CA GLY A 364 -13.32 7.45 -23.44
C GLY A 364 -13.86 7.48 -22.02
N TRP A 365 -14.50 6.42 -21.55
CA TRP A 365 -14.98 6.27 -20.18
C TRP A 365 -14.14 5.25 -19.43
N LEU A 366 -13.79 5.58 -18.19
CA LEU A 366 -13.02 4.65 -17.37
C LEU A 366 -13.93 3.57 -16.80
N ASP A 367 -13.61 2.32 -17.13
CA ASP A 367 -14.12 1.10 -16.53
C ASP A 367 -13.34 0.75 -15.26
N LEU A 368 -13.90 -0.17 -14.48
CA LEU A 368 -13.34 -0.55 -13.19
C LEU A 368 -13.14 -2.07 -13.08
N PHE A 369 -11.90 -2.49 -12.82
CA PHE A 369 -11.60 -3.86 -12.43
C PHE A 369 -11.32 -3.94 -10.92
N VAL A 370 -12.03 -4.82 -10.20
CA VAL A 370 -11.88 -5.04 -8.75
C VAL A 370 -11.36 -6.46 -8.48
N GLY A 371 -10.23 -6.53 -7.79
CA GLY A 371 -9.62 -7.76 -7.28
C GLY A 371 -10.17 -8.13 -5.90
N ASN A 372 -10.71 -9.35 -5.79
CA ASN A 372 -11.32 -9.88 -4.58
C ASN A 372 -10.51 -11.04 -3.98
N GLU A 373 -10.56 -11.19 -2.65
CA GLU A 373 -9.99 -12.34 -1.98
C GLU A 373 -10.93 -13.55 -1.97
N SER A 374 -10.56 -14.61 -2.68
CA SER A 374 -11.22 -15.92 -2.56
C SER A 374 -10.37 -16.89 -1.75
N THR A 375 -11.02 -17.65 -0.88
CA THR A 375 -10.39 -18.79 -0.17
C THR A 375 -11.24 -20.05 -0.34
N PRO A 376 -10.69 -21.26 -0.15
CA PRO A 376 -11.48 -22.49 -0.27
C PRO A 376 -12.73 -22.48 0.62
N GLY A 377 -13.92 -22.57 0.01
CA GLY A 377 -15.21 -22.51 0.72
C GLY A 377 -15.77 -21.10 0.92
N ASP A 378 -15.07 -20.06 0.49
CA ASP A 378 -15.52 -18.67 0.47
C ASP A 378 -15.03 -17.94 -0.79
N GLU A 379 -15.73 -18.17 -1.91
CA GLU A 379 -15.35 -17.69 -3.25
C GLU A 379 -15.99 -16.34 -3.59
N HIS A 380 -15.15 -15.39 -4.00
CA HIS A 380 -15.51 -14.04 -4.45
C HIS A 380 -14.78 -13.76 -5.76
N PRO A 381 -15.38 -14.06 -6.92
CA PRO A 381 -14.76 -13.78 -8.21
C PRO A 381 -14.40 -12.29 -8.36
N CYS A 382 -13.30 -12.00 -9.05
CA CYS A 382 -12.96 -10.64 -9.47
C CYS A 382 -14.01 -10.07 -10.42
N GLU A 383 -14.08 -8.76 -10.48
CA GLU A 383 -15.18 -8.03 -11.11
C GLU A 383 -14.62 -7.06 -12.14
N LEU A 384 -15.31 -6.96 -13.27
CA LEU A 384 -15.07 -5.95 -14.30
C LEU A 384 -16.39 -5.25 -14.52
N TYR A 385 -16.37 -3.94 -14.39
CA TYR A 385 -17.51 -3.05 -14.48
C TYR A 385 -17.32 -2.14 -15.68
N HIS A 386 -18.16 -2.31 -16.69
CA HIS A 386 -18.22 -1.41 -17.83
C HIS A 386 -18.97 -0.14 -17.45
N ASN A 387 -18.41 1.02 -17.78
CA ASN A 387 -19.00 2.33 -17.54
C ASN A 387 -20.00 2.66 -18.64
N GLU A 388 -21.27 2.91 -18.31
CA GLU A 388 -22.30 3.18 -19.32
C GLU A 388 -22.33 4.66 -19.76
N GLY A 389 -21.42 5.50 -19.24
CA GLY A 389 -21.28 6.92 -19.59
C GLY A 389 -22.35 7.84 -18.99
N ASP A 390 -23.21 7.31 -18.13
CA ASP A 390 -24.25 8.05 -17.41
C ASP A 390 -24.03 8.09 -15.89
N GLY A 391 -22.83 7.68 -15.46
CA GLY A 391 -22.45 7.56 -14.06
C GLY A 391 -22.81 6.21 -13.42
N THR A 392 -23.36 5.26 -14.19
CA THR A 392 -23.63 3.89 -13.74
C THR A 392 -22.73 2.85 -14.41
N PHE A 393 -22.58 1.71 -13.75
CA PHE A 393 -21.77 0.60 -14.23
C PHE A 393 -22.57 -0.69 -14.39
N ARG A 394 -22.11 -1.52 -15.34
CA ARG A 394 -22.61 -2.87 -15.57
C ARG A 394 -21.50 -3.91 -15.39
N SER A 395 -21.75 -4.93 -14.57
CA SER A 395 -20.81 -6.05 -14.39
C SER A 395 -20.71 -6.92 -15.65
N VAL A 396 -19.50 -7.12 -16.17
CA VAL A 396 -19.18 -7.87 -17.40
C VAL A 396 -18.05 -8.90 -17.24
N ALA A 397 -17.48 -9.06 -16.05
CA ALA A 397 -16.31 -9.95 -15.82
C ALA A 397 -16.46 -11.39 -16.37
N PRO A 398 -17.57 -12.12 -16.12
CA PRO A 398 -17.73 -13.47 -16.67
C PRO A 398 -17.77 -13.51 -18.19
N GLN A 399 -18.39 -12.50 -18.82
CA GLN A 399 -18.51 -12.40 -20.27
C GLN A 399 -17.18 -12.05 -20.92
N ALA A 400 -16.39 -11.21 -20.26
CA ALA A 400 -15.06 -10.78 -20.70
C ALA A 400 -13.95 -11.81 -20.42
N GLY A 401 -14.23 -12.86 -19.62
CA GLY A 401 -13.26 -13.91 -19.31
C GLY A 401 -12.33 -13.62 -18.12
N VAL A 402 -12.64 -12.59 -17.32
CA VAL A 402 -11.77 -12.08 -16.23
C VAL A 402 -12.35 -12.27 -14.82
N ALA A 403 -13.38 -13.12 -14.67
CA ALA A 403 -13.97 -13.49 -13.37
C ALA A 403 -13.07 -14.44 -12.56
N VAL A 404 -11.87 -13.98 -12.19
CA VAL A 404 -10.84 -14.75 -11.50
C VAL A 404 -11.27 -15.11 -10.08
N VAL A 405 -11.19 -16.39 -9.72
CA VAL A 405 -11.33 -16.87 -8.33
C VAL A 405 -9.96 -17.23 -7.80
N GLY A 406 -9.41 -16.38 -6.93
CA GLY A 406 -8.10 -16.58 -6.32
C GLY A 406 -7.89 -15.65 -5.14
N PHE A 407 -6.80 -15.84 -4.39
CA PHE A 407 -6.43 -14.93 -3.30
C PHE A 407 -5.67 -13.73 -3.88
N VAL A 408 -6.39 -12.88 -4.62
CA VAL A 408 -5.83 -11.75 -5.36
C VAL A 408 -5.25 -10.72 -4.39
N LYS A 409 -4.05 -10.21 -4.69
CA LYS A 409 -3.33 -9.25 -3.84
C LYS A 409 -2.92 -7.95 -4.51
N GLY A 410 -2.83 -7.94 -5.84
CA GLY A 410 -2.48 -6.76 -6.63
C GLY A 410 -3.08 -6.87 -8.03
N VAL A 411 -3.54 -5.75 -8.57
CA VAL A 411 -4.03 -5.64 -9.95
C VAL A 411 -3.47 -4.35 -10.55
N VAL A 412 -3.11 -4.38 -11.83
CA VAL A 412 -2.69 -3.18 -12.57
C VAL A 412 -3.11 -3.31 -14.03
N SER A 413 -3.46 -2.19 -14.66
CA SER A 413 -3.73 -2.10 -16.10
C SER A 413 -2.60 -1.40 -16.85
N GLY A 414 -2.40 -1.77 -18.11
CA GLY A 414 -1.41 -1.15 -19.00
C GLY A 414 -1.41 -1.76 -20.38
N ASP A 415 -1.17 -0.95 -21.42
CA ASP A 415 -0.97 -1.38 -22.81
C ASP A 415 0.45 -1.94 -22.96
N TYR A 416 0.68 -3.19 -22.54
CA TYR A 416 2.03 -3.74 -22.42
C TYR A 416 2.62 -4.14 -23.77
N ASP A 417 1.79 -4.42 -24.78
CA ASP A 417 2.23 -4.80 -26.12
C ASP A 417 2.08 -3.66 -27.15
N ASN A 418 1.76 -2.46 -26.67
CA ASN A 418 1.65 -1.22 -27.43
C ASN A 418 0.62 -1.29 -28.56
N ASP A 419 -0.42 -2.11 -28.42
CA ASP A 419 -1.48 -2.29 -29.41
C ASP A 419 -2.64 -1.29 -29.28
N GLY A 420 -2.59 -0.44 -28.25
CA GLY A 420 -3.54 0.62 -27.97
C GLY A 420 -4.74 0.18 -27.15
N ARG A 421 -4.80 -1.06 -26.67
CA ARG A 421 -5.83 -1.54 -25.74
C ARG A 421 -5.18 -1.90 -24.40
N PRO A 422 -5.64 -1.36 -23.26
CA PRO A 422 -5.05 -1.69 -21.98
C PRO A 422 -5.36 -3.14 -21.60
N ASP A 423 -4.33 -3.83 -21.10
CA ASP A 423 -4.38 -5.20 -20.59
C ASP A 423 -4.45 -5.20 -19.06
N LEU A 424 -4.61 -6.39 -18.46
CA LEU A 424 -4.72 -6.55 -17.00
C LEU A 424 -3.72 -7.57 -16.45
N TYR A 425 -2.91 -7.17 -15.48
CA TYR A 425 -2.10 -8.10 -14.69
C TYR A 425 -2.71 -8.31 -13.30
N VAL A 426 -2.79 -9.57 -12.85
CA VAL A 426 -3.41 -9.98 -11.58
C VAL A 426 -2.44 -10.86 -10.80
N SER A 427 -2.03 -10.36 -9.64
CA SER A 427 -1.21 -11.06 -8.65
C SER A 427 -2.08 -11.95 -7.76
N VAL A 428 -1.78 -13.25 -7.69
CA VAL A 428 -2.55 -14.27 -6.95
C VAL A 428 -1.67 -14.97 -5.94
N PHE A 429 -1.82 -14.64 -4.65
CA PHE A 429 -1.00 -15.26 -3.60
C PHE A 429 -1.29 -16.76 -3.48
N GLY A 430 -0.26 -17.58 -3.58
CA GLY A 430 -0.35 -19.05 -3.57
C GLY A 430 -0.56 -19.67 -4.95
N GLY A 431 -0.92 -18.88 -5.96
CA GLY A 431 -1.22 -19.32 -7.32
C GLY A 431 -0.17 -18.87 -8.34
N ASP A 432 -0.46 -19.15 -9.61
CA ASP A 432 0.22 -18.48 -10.72
C ASP A 432 -0.43 -17.11 -10.91
N ASN A 433 0.39 -16.08 -11.15
CA ASN A 433 -0.11 -14.78 -11.55
C ASN A 433 -0.66 -14.83 -12.98
N LEU A 434 -1.55 -13.90 -13.30
CA LEU A 434 -2.30 -13.86 -14.54
C LEU A 434 -2.01 -12.57 -15.30
N LEU A 435 -1.93 -12.65 -16.62
CA LEU A 435 -1.81 -11.51 -17.54
C LEU A 435 -2.87 -11.72 -18.60
N PHE A 436 -3.89 -10.88 -18.58
CA PHE A 436 -5.01 -10.91 -19.48
C PHE A 436 -4.75 -9.92 -20.61
N HIS A 437 -4.41 -10.46 -21.78
CA HIS A 437 -4.33 -9.67 -23.00
C HIS A 437 -5.74 -9.28 -23.45
N ASN A 438 -5.90 -8.02 -23.83
CA ASN A 438 -7.14 -7.46 -24.33
C ASN A 438 -7.31 -7.80 -25.83
N ASP A 439 -8.08 -8.84 -26.13
CA ASP A 439 -8.28 -9.31 -27.51
C ASP A 439 -9.16 -8.36 -28.36
N GLY A 440 -9.80 -7.37 -27.72
CA GLY A 440 -10.76 -6.49 -28.35
C GLY A 440 -12.18 -7.08 -28.43
N PRO A 441 -13.05 -6.50 -29.27
CA PRO A 441 -14.42 -6.98 -29.45
C PRO A 441 -14.45 -8.29 -30.23
N SER A 442 -15.14 -9.30 -29.71
CA SER A 442 -15.45 -10.52 -30.46
C SER A 442 -16.53 -10.25 -31.52
N GLY A 443 -16.39 -10.80 -32.73
CA GLY A 443 -17.37 -10.64 -33.81
C GLY A 443 -16.76 -10.19 -35.14
N ALA A 444 -17.52 -10.30 -36.22
CA ALA A 444 -17.12 -9.69 -37.50
C ALA A 444 -17.17 -8.17 -37.37
N ALA A 445 -16.28 -7.45 -38.07
CA ALA A 445 -16.30 -5.99 -38.10
C ALA A 445 -17.73 -5.47 -38.40
N GLY A 446 -18.33 -4.73 -37.45
CA GLY A 446 -19.69 -4.20 -37.57
C GLY A 446 -20.80 -5.04 -36.91
N THR A 447 -20.49 -6.11 -36.18
CA THR A 447 -21.43 -6.80 -35.28
C THR A 447 -21.10 -6.51 -33.82
N ALA A 448 -22.11 -6.21 -33.00
CA ALA A 448 -21.96 -6.08 -31.54
C ALA A 448 -21.77 -7.46 -30.91
N GLY A 449 -20.55 -8.02 -30.94
CA GLY A 449 -20.16 -9.07 -30.00
C GLY A 449 -19.42 -8.47 -28.80
N GLY A 450 -19.25 -9.28 -27.75
CA GLY A 450 -18.70 -8.82 -26.47
C GLY A 450 -17.18 -8.69 -26.50
N TRP A 451 -16.62 -7.87 -25.61
CA TRP A 451 -15.18 -7.77 -25.40
C TRP A 451 -14.64 -9.03 -24.72
N HIS A 452 -13.40 -9.42 -25.03
CA HIS A 452 -12.79 -10.63 -24.50
C HIS A 452 -11.34 -10.41 -24.10
N PHE A 453 -10.91 -11.10 -23.04
CA PHE A 453 -9.52 -11.16 -22.61
C PHE A 453 -9.01 -12.59 -22.58
N THR A 454 -7.76 -12.78 -23.00
CA THR A 454 -7.08 -14.07 -22.95
C THR A 454 -5.97 -14.04 -21.91
N ASN A 455 -5.97 -14.99 -20.97
CA ASN A 455 -4.84 -15.16 -20.07
C ASN A 455 -3.62 -15.71 -20.82
N VAL A 456 -2.60 -14.86 -21.00
CA VAL A 456 -1.33 -15.15 -21.69
C VAL A 456 -0.14 -15.25 -20.74
N ALA A 457 -0.32 -15.20 -19.42
CA ALA A 457 0.78 -15.14 -18.44
C ALA A 457 1.89 -16.18 -18.67
N ALA A 458 1.52 -17.43 -18.93
CA ALA A 458 2.47 -18.51 -19.17
C ALA A 458 3.24 -18.33 -20.49
N ALA A 459 2.59 -17.83 -21.54
CA ALA A 459 3.22 -17.55 -22.83
C ALA A 459 4.12 -16.30 -22.75
N ALA A 460 3.70 -15.29 -21.98
CA ALA A 460 4.42 -14.05 -21.76
C ALA A 460 5.56 -14.18 -20.73
N GLY A 461 5.59 -15.24 -19.92
CA GLY A 461 6.67 -15.52 -18.96
C GLY A 461 6.52 -14.87 -17.58
N VAL A 462 5.29 -14.51 -17.17
CA VAL A 462 5.03 -13.67 -15.98
C VAL A 462 4.18 -14.34 -14.90
N THR A 463 4.21 -15.67 -14.79
CA THR A 463 3.42 -16.39 -13.77
C THR A 463 3.98 -16.31 -12.35
N ALA A 464 5.23 -15.88 -12.18
CA ALA A 464 5.92 -15.76 -10.90
C ALA A 464 5.94 -14.30 -10.38
N PRO A 465 6.25 -14.05 -9.10
CA PRO A 465 6.42 -15.02 -8.01
C PRO A 465 5.07 -15.63 -7.59
N ARG A 466 5.09 -16.80 -6.93
CA ARG A 466 3.85 -17.46 -6.48
C ARG A 466 3.34 -16.93 -5.14
N ALA A 467 4.25 -16.51 -4.27
CA ALA A 467 3.88 -15.80 -3.04
C ALA A 467 3.92 -14.28 -3.30
N SER A 468 3.12 -13.82 -4.26
CA SER A 468 3.10 -12.45 -4.77
C SER A 468 2.15 -11.52 -3.99
N PHE A 469 2.38 -10.20 -4.11
CA PHE A 469 1.50 -9.18 -3.54
C PHE A 469 1.26 -7.99 -4.48
N GLY A 470 1.69 -6.77 -4.13
CA GLY A 470 1.52 -5.59 -4.97
C GLY A 470 2.31 -5.68 -6.29
N THR A 471 1.86 -4.93 -7.29
CA THR A 471 2.37 -5.00 -8.67
C THR A 471 2.15 -3.66 -9.39
N PHE A 472 3.00 -3.32 -10.37
CA PHE A 472 2.77 -2.18 -11.26
C PHE A 472 3.46 -2.33 -12.62
N PHE A 473 2.92 -1.65 -13.63
CA PHE A 473 3.58 -1.39 -14.90
C PHE A 473 4.29 -0.04 -14.88
N PHE A 474 5.48 0.02 -15.47
CA PHE A 474 6.31 1.22 -15.60
C PHE A 474 7.40 0.97 -16.65
N ASP A 475 7.97 2.02 -17.24
CA ASP A 475 9.11 1.89 -18.15
C ASP A 475 10.39 2.22 -17.35
N TYR A 476 11.09 1.19 -16.85
CA TYR A 476 12.22 1.41 -15.92
C TYR A 476 13.51 1.74 -16.66
N ASP A 477 13.62 1.37 -17.94
CA ASP A 477 14.82 1.60 -18.76
C ASP A 477 14.62 2.59 -19.93
N ASN A 478 13.49 3.29 -19.93
CA ASN A 478 13.10 4.32 -20.88
C ASN A 478 13.20 3.83 -22.34
N ASP A 479 12.78 2.61 -22.62
CA ASP A 479 12.82 2.02 -23.96
C ASP A 479 11.51 2.18 -24.76
N GLY A 480 10.43 2.60 -24.10
CA GLY A 480 9.10 2.80 -24.64
C GLY A 480 8.16 1.62 -24.48
N TRP A 481 8.54 0.58 -23.74
CA TRP A 481 7.71 -0.56 -23.37
C TRP A 481 7.43 -0.55 -21.87
N LEU A 482 6.20 -0.94 -21.49
CA LEU A 482 5.88 -1.12 -20.09
C LEU A 482 6.48 -2.42 -19.57
N ASP A 483 7.45 -2.29 -18.67
CA ASP A 483 7.97 -3.37 -17.85
C ASP A 483 7.07 -3.61 -16.63
N LEU A 484 7.25 -4.76 -15.98
CA LEU A 484 6.39 -5.20 -14.89
C LEU A 484 7.22 -5.50 -13.63
N PHE A 485 6.86 -4.86 -12.52
CA PHE A 485 7.35 -5.24 -11.19
C PHE A 485 6.26 -5.94 -10.39
N VAL A 486 6.61 -7.05 -9.74
CA VAL A 486 5.73 -7.82 -8.85
C VAL A 486 6.44 -8.09 -7.54
N ALA A 487 5.88 -7.65 -6.43
CA ALA A 487 6.45 -7.88 -5.11
C ALA A 487 6.38 -9.37 -4.73
N GLY A 488 7.49 -9.87 -4.16
CA GLY A 488 7.50 -11.11 -3.40
C GLY A 488 7.06 -10.81 -1.98
N TYR A 489 6.30 -11.71 -1.37
CA TYR A 489 5.78 -11.54 -0.03
C TYR A 489 6.12 -12.76 0.84
N GLY A 490 5.44 -13.88 0.62
CA GLY A 490 5.55 -15.06 1.48
C GLY A 490 6.82 -15.88 1.29
N ARG A 491 6.76 -17.15 1.71
CA ARG A 491 7.82 -18.13 1.44
C ARG A 491 7.70 -18.70 0.02
N LYS A 492 8.80 -19.21 -0.56
CA LYS A 492 8.83 -19.80 -1.92
C LYS A 492 7.89 -21.00 -2.09
N SER A 493 7.60 -21.72 -1.02
CA SER A 493 6.58 -22.78 -0.98
C SER A 493 5.15 -22.26 -1.18
N ALA A 494 4.93 -20.96 -0.99
CA ALA A 494 3.66 -20.24 -1.05
C ALA A 494 2.58 -20.75 -0.07
N ASP A 495 3.00 -21.40 1.03
CA ASP A 495 2.14 -21.92 2.10
C ASP A 495 2.28 -21.16 3.43
N GLY A 496 3.14 -20.14 3.47
CA GLY A 496 3.50 -19.44 4.70
C GLY A 496 3.62 -17.93 4.52
N LEU A 497 3.31 -17.22 5.61
CA LEU A 497 3.57 -15.79 5.74
C LEU A 497 5.09 -15.51 5.79
N PRO A 498 5.50 -14.28 5.44
CA PRO A 498 6.89 -13.85 5.59
C PRO A 498 7.35 -13.94 7.05
N VAL A 499 8.65 -14.23 7.24
CA VAL A 499 9.27 -14.31 8.57
C VAL A 499 10.56 -13.50 8.62
N VAL A 500 10.93 -13.03 9.82
CA VAL A 500 12.13 -12.19 10.04
C VAL A 500 13.41 -12.91 9.61
N GLU A 501 13.46 -14.22 9.80
CA GLU A 501 14.59 -15.08 9.50
C GLU A 501 15.02 -14.99 8.04
N ASP A 502 14.05 -14.95 7.12
CA ASP A 502 14.31 -14.91 5.68
C ASP A 502 14.87 -13.55 5.24
N VAL A 503 14.39 -12.47 5.85
CA VAL A 503 14.95 -11.11 5.64
C VAL A 503 16.34 -11.00 6.26
N ALA A 504 16.52 -11.51 7.48
CA ALA A 504 17.81 -11.52 8.14
C ALA A 504 18.85 -12.33 7.35
N ALA A 505 18.44 -13.46 6.76
CA ALA A 505 19.28 -14.24 5.86
C ALA A 505 19.68 -13.46 4.61
N ASP A 506 18.75 -12.72 3.96
CA ASP A 506 19.06 -11.83 2.82
C ASP A 506 20.13 -10.79 3.17
N TYR A 507 19.95 -10.06 4.28
CA TYR A 507 20.91 -9.07 4.77
C TYR A 507 22.30 -9.66 5.10
N LEU A 508 22.36 -10.94 5.46
CA LEU A 508 23.60 -11.65 5.78
C LEU A 508 24.20 -12.40 4.57
N GLY A 509 23.56 -12.37 3.41
CA GLY A 509 23.98 -13.15 2.23
C GLY A 509 23.88 -14.67 2.43
N LEU A 510 22.99 -15.10 3.32
CA LEU A 510 22.71 -16.52 3.59
C LEU A 510 21.58 -17.03 2.70
N PRO A 511 21.50 -18.35 2.45
CA PRO A 511 20.32 -18.94 1.82
C PRO A 511 19.05 -18.60 2.60
N SER A 512 18.00 -18.23 1.86
CA SER A 512 16.70 -17.82 2.40
C SER A 512 15.57 -18.52 1.63
N ASP A 513 14.48 -18.84 2.32
CA ASP A 513 13.25 -19.39 1.73
C ASP A 513 12.20 -18.30 1.47
N GLY A 514 12.52 -17.04 1.78
CA GLY A 514 11.68 -15.89 1.44
C GLY A 514 11.59 -15.69 -0.07
N GLU A 515 10.39 -15.45 -0.57
CA GLU A 515 10.15 -15.12 -1.97
C GLU A 515 10.70 -13.73 -2.28
N THR A 516 11.46 -13.60 -3.36
CA THR A 516 11.94 -12.30 -3.84
C THR A 516 10.93 -11.71 -4.81
N GLY A 517 10.98 -10.40 -5.04
CA GLY A 517 10.23 -9.76 -6.12
C GLY A 517 10.62 -10.29 -7.51
N ARG A 518 9.86 -9.88 -8.53
CA ARG A 518 10.21 -10.06 -9.93
C ARG A 518 10.18 -8.72 -10.64
N LEU A 519 11.27 -8.38 -11.33
CA LEU A 519 11.30 -7.34 -12.35
C LEU A 519 11.38 -8.03 -13.70
N TYR A 520 10.37 -7.80 -14.53
CA TYR A 520 10.20 -8.35 -15.85
C TYR A 520 10.43 -7.26 -16.88
N HIS A 521 11.51 -7.40 -17.66
CA HIS A 521 11.77 -6.51 -18.78
C HIS A 521 10.94 -6.94 -20.00
N ASN A 522 10.29 -5.99 -20.64
CA ASN A 522 9.42 -6.25 -21.78
C ASN A 522 10.22 -6.33 -23.09
N GLU A 523 10.07 -7.43 -23.82
CA GLU A 523 10.71 -7.72 -25.10
C GLU A 523 9.72 -7.59 -26.28
N GLY A 524 8.80 -6.63 -26.19
CA GLY A 524 7.80 -6.35 -27.22
C GLY A 524 6.56 -7.23 -27.15
N GLY A 525 6.00 -7.41 -25.95
CA GLY A 525 4.81 -8.24 -25.69
C GLY A 525 5.11 -9.61 -25.06
N THR A 526 6.37 -9.88 -24.74
CA THR A 526 6.77 -10.99 -23.85
C THR A 526 7.79 -10.49 -22.85
N PHE A 527 8.05 -11.23 -21.78
CA PHE A 527 8.89 -10.71 -20.70
C PHE A 527 10.06 -11.63 -20.38
N ARG A 528 11.16 -10.98 -20.00
CA ARG A 528 12.34 -11.64 -19.43
C ARG A 528 12.51 -11.22 -17.97
N ASP A 529 12.61 -12.19 -17.08
CA ASP A 529 12.96 -11.92 -15.67
C ASP A 529 14.40 -11.38 -15.59
N VAL A 530 14.53 -10.10 -15.23
CA VAL A 530 15.81 -9.40 -15.05
C VAL A 530 16.13 -9.12 -13.59
N THR A 531 15.34 -9.62 -12.65
CA THR A 531 15.43 -9.33 -11.21
C THR A 531 16.86 -9.41 -10.67
N LYS A 532 17.58 -10.49 -11.01
CA LYS A 532 18.96 -10.69 -10.57
C LYS A 532 19.94 -9.74 -11.26
N ALA A 533 19.78 -9.52 -12.56
CA ALA A 533 20.64 -8.63 -13.34
C ALA A 533 20.49 -7.17 -12.87
N ALA A 534 19.26 -6.80 -12.53
CA ALA A 534 18.89 -5.49 -12.02
C ALA A 534 19.17 -5.31 -10.50
N ASN A 535 19.80 -6.28 -9.82
CA ASN A 535 20.11 -6.23 -8.39
C ASN A 535 18.87 -6.11 -7.44
N LEU A 536 17.71 -6.60 -7.88
CA LEU A 536 16.45 -6.61 -7.10
C LEU A 536 16.08 -7.98 -6.52
N SER A 537 16.95 -8.99 -6.60
CA SER A 537 16.72 -10.29 -5.94
C SER A 537 16.90 -10.16 -4.42
N LYS A 538 15.95 -9.49 -3.77
CA LYS A 538 15.91 -9.17 -2.35
C LYS A 538 14.64 -9.73 -1.71
N VAL A 539 14.73 -10.18 -0.47
CA VAL A 539 13.57 -10.57 0.33
C VAL A 539 13.02 -9.31 0.99
N VAL A 540 11.98 -8.73 0.38
CA VAL A 540 11.28 -7.54 0.87
C VAL A 540 9.80 -7.86 0.84
N PRO A 541 9.18 -8.23 1.97
CA PRO A 541 7.78 -8.64 2.02
C PRO A 541 6.85 -7.43 1.89
N ALA A 542 6.86 -6.85 0.69
CA ALA A 542 6.22 -5.59 0.38
C ALA A 542 4.71 -5.78 0.18
N MET A 543 3.92 -4.86 0.74
CA MET A 543 2.48 -4.77 0.50
C MET A 543 2.15 -3.44 -0.19
N GLY A 544 2.56 -2.34 0.44
CA GLY A 544 2.53 -1.01 -0.13
C GLY A 544 3.77 -0.76 -0.97
N LEU A 545 3.60 -0.23 -2.17
CA LEU A 545 4.71 0.05 -3.08
C LEU A 545 4.27 0.98 -4.17
N ASN A 546 5.20 1.84 -4.61
CA ASN A 546 5.02 2.73 -5.75
C ASN A 546 6.40 3.15 -6.29
N PHE A 547 6.40 3.92 -7.38
CA PHE A 547 7.59 4.42 -8.05
C PHE A 547 7.50 5.93 -8.32
N GLY A 548 8.65 6.56 -8.53
CA GLY A 548 8.82 8.00 -8.77
C GLY A 548 10.28 8.33 -9.12
N ASP A 549 10.65 9.59 -9.30
CA ASP A 549 12.01 10.04 -9.69
C ASP A 549 12.63 10.89 -8.58
N LEU A 550 13.32 10.26 -7.63
CA LEU A 550 13.74 10.91 -6.37
C LEU A 550 14.77 12.02 -6.56
N ASP A 551 15.65 11.87 -7.53
CA ASP A 551 16.75 12.79 -7.78
C ASP A 551 16.66 13.50 -9.14
N ASN A 552 15.47 13.47 -9.74
CA ASN A 552 15.15 14.08 -11.04
C ASN A 552 16.11 13.65 -12.15
N ASP A 553 16.70 12.46 -12.10
CA ASP A 553 17.67 12.02 -13.10
C ASP A 553 17.02 11.46 -14.39
N GLY A 554 15.69 11.26 -14.35
CA GLY A 554 14.85 10.76 -15.42
C GLY A 554 14.57 9.25 -15.35
N TRP A 555 15.09 8.55 -14.34
CA TRP A 555 14.93 7.11 -14.13
C TRP A 555 14.02 6.85 -12.93
N LEU A 556 12.99 6.01 -13.12
CA LEU A 556 12.02 5.74 -12.05
C LEU A 556 12.61 4.80 -10.99
N ASP A 557 12.64 5.28 -9.76
CA ASP A 557 13.01 4.62 -8.50
C ASP A 557 11.82 3.87 -7.88
N ILE A 558 12.09 2.97 -6.93
CA ILE A 558 11.05 2.13 -6.31
C ILE A 558 11.14 2.20 -4.78
N TYR A 559 10.00 2.44 -4.12
CA TYR A 559 9.87 2.31 -2.67
C TYR A 559 8.96 1.16 -2.28
N LEU A 560 9.43 0.31 -1.36
CA LEU A 560 8.75 -0.92 -0.93
C LEU A 560 8.48 -0.87 0.59
N GLY A 561 7.21 -0.70 0.95
CA GLY A 561 6.68 -0.75 2.30
C GLY A 561 6.37 -2.18 2.75
N THR A 562 6.95 -2.61 3.86
CA THR A 562 6.78 -3.96 4.42
C THR A 562 5.52 -4.05 5.28
N GLY A 563 4.66 -5.05 5.07
CA GLY A 563 3.30 -5.04 5.65
C GLY A 563 2.90 -6.25 6.50
N THR A 564 3.82 -7.19 6.78
CA THR A 564 3.47 -8.48 7.41
C THR A 564 2.79 -8.34 8.78
N PRO A 565 1.67 -9.02 9.09
CA PRO A 565 0.99 -8.87 10.38
C PRO A 565 1.79 -9.27 11.65
N ASP A 566 2.84 -10.09 11.57
CA ASP A 566 3.66 -10.44 12.75
C ASP A 566 4.25 -9.17 13.41
N LEU A 567 3.93 -8.92 14.68
CA LEU A 567 4.45 -7.76 15.44
C LEU A 567 5.97 -7.83 15.69
N GLY A 568 6.55 -9.02 15.56
CA GLY A 568 8.00 -9.19 15.59
C GLY A 568 8.69 -8.87 14.27
N MET A 569 7.94 -8.55 13.20
CA MET A 569 8.49 -8.25 11.87
C MET A 569 9.09 -6.84 11.81
N LEU A 570 10.15 -6.62 12.60
CA LEU A 570 10.88 -5.37 12.69
C LEU A 570 11.98 -5.30 11.64
N VAL A 571 11.58 -5.10 10.39
CA VAL A 571 12.48 -5.00 9.23
C VAL A 571 12.25 -3.67 8.52
N PRO A 572 13.27 -3.09 7.86
CA PRO A 572 13.11 -1.80 7.21
C PRO A 572 12.28 -1.91 5.92
N ASN A 573 11.41 -0.93 5.69
CA ASN A 573 10.98 -0.53 4.35
C ASN A 573 12.23 -0.17 3.51
N ARG A 574 12.18 -0.35 2.18
CA ARG A 574 13.38 -0.22 1.33
C ARG A 574 13.15 0.64 0.11
N MET A 575 14.09 1.57 -0.10
CA MET A 575 14.13 2.47 -1.25
C MET A 575 15.26 2.07 -2.20
N PHE A 576 14.93 1.96 -3.48
CA PHE A 576 15.82 1.50 -4.54
C PHE A 576 15.91 2.55 -5.63
N ARG A 577 17.09 3.16 -5.77
CA ARG A 577 17.39 4.13 -6.83
C ARG A 577 17.72 3.40 -8.13
N ASN A 578 17.12 3.79 -9.24
CA ASN A 578 17.39 3.26 -10.56
C ASN A 578 18.69 3.85 -11.13
N ALA A 579 19.63 2.98 -11.48
CA ALA A 579 20.91 3.35 -12.05
C ALA A 579 20.86 3.18 -13.57
N GLU A 580 20.28 4.18 -14.23
CA GLU A 580 20.26 4.31 -15.69
C GLU A 580 19.60 3.13 -16.43
N GLY A 581 18.53 2.55 -15.87
CA GLY A 581 17.82 1.43 -16.49
C GLY A 581 18.61 0.12 -16.48
N ARG A 582 19.72 0.03 -15.73
CA ARG A 582 20.59 -1.16 -15.72
C ARG A 582 20.45 -1.98 -14.45
N ALA A 583 20.32 -1.31 -13.32
CA ALA A 583 20.22 -1.94 -12.01
C ALA A 583 19.66 -0.98 -10.98
N PHE A 584 19.23 -1.52 -9.85
CA PHE A 584 18.75 -0.77 -8.71
C PHE A 584 19.77 -0.77 -7.57
N GLN A 585 19.94 0.39 -6.96
CA GLN A 585 20.85 0.67 -5.86
C GLN A 585 20.04 0.88 -4.59
N ASP A 586 20.30 0.08 -3.56
CA ASP A 586 19.66 0.29 -2.25
C ASP A 586 20.16 1.59 -1.61
N VAL A 587 19.28 2.57 -1.50
CA VAL A 587 19.55 3.89 -0.90
C VAL A 587 18.81 4.09 0.42
N THR A 588 18.20 3.03 0.96
CA THR A 588 17.35 3.03 2.18
C THR A 588 17.99 3.78 3.34
N THR A 589 19.24 3.46 3.67
CA THR A 589 19.96 4.07 4.80
C THR A 589 20.53 5.46 4.50
N ALA A 590 20.84 5.77 3.23
CA ALA A 590 21.33 7.09 2.83
C ALA A 590 20.19 8.12 2.87
N GLY A 591 19.04 7.76 2.29
CA GLY A 591 17.88 8.64 2.17
C GLY A 591 16.98 8.74 3.41
N ASN A 592 17.21 7.94 4.48
CA ASN A 592 16.32 7.80 5.66
C ASN A 592 15.00 7.04 5.43
N PHE A 593 14.90 6.17 4.43
CA PHE A 593 13.66 5.43 4.14
C PHE A 593 13.52 4.12 4.94
N GLY A 594 14.48 3.78 5.80
CA GLY A 594 14.54 2.48 6.49
C GLY A 594 13.57 2.28 7.65
N HIS A 595 12.32 2.72 7.52
CA HIS A 595 11.35 2.69 8.62
C HIS A 595 11.00 1.25 9.04
N LEU A 596 10.98 0.99 10.35
CA LEU A 596 10.79 -0.35 10.94
C LEU A 596 9.32 -0.70 11.25
N GLN A 597 8.42 0.30 11.23
CA GLN A 597 6.99 0.03 11.25
C GLN A 597 6.49 -0.33 9.85
N LYS A 598 5.29 -0.87 9.78
CA LYS A 598 4.74 -1.46 8.57
C LYS A 598 4.24 -0.38 7.61
N GLY A 599 4.73 -0.39 6.37
CA GLY A 599 4.33 0.53 5.31
C GLY A 599 3.31 -0.09 4.37
N HIS A 600 2.15 0.56 4.20
CA HIS A 600 1.05 0.01 3.42
C HIS A 600 0.67 0.82 2.20
N ALA A 601 0.83 2.13 2.16
CA ALA A 601 0.54 2.92 0.96
C ALA A 601 1.68 3.89 0.69
N VAL A 602 2.18 3.95 -0.53
CA VAL A 602 3.26 4.85 -0.95
C VAL A 602 2.75 5.78 -2.05
N CYS A 603 2.99 7.08 -1.89
CA CYS A 603 2.69 8.09 -2.90
C CYS A 603 3.94 8.95 -3.14
N PHE A 604 4.28 9.18 -4.40
CA PHE A 604 5.29 10.15 -4.83
C PHE A 604 4.58 11.40 -5.33
N GLY A 605 5.08 12.58 -5.00
CA GLY A 605 4.60 13.84 -5.57
C GLY A 605 5.25 15.09 -4.98
N ASP A 606 5.36 16.14 -5.77
CA ASP A 606 5.88 17.48 -5.46
C ASP A 606 4.86 18.24 -4.59
N VAL A 607 4.81 17.92 -3.29
CA VAL A 607 3.78 18.41 -2.35
C VAL A 607 3.96 19.91 -2.07
N ASP A 608 5.19 20.41 -2.13
CA ASP A 608 5.51 21.82 -1.90
C ASP A 608 5.71 22.64 -3.20
N ASN A 609 5.52 22.00 -4.36
CA ASN A 609 5.51 22.60 -5.69
C ASN A 609 6.85 23.30 -6.06
N ASP A 610 7.99 22.74 -5.69
CA ASP A 610 9.32 23.25 -6.08
C ASP A 610 10.09 22.37 -7.07
N GLY A 611 9.48 21.26 -7.48
CA GLY A 611 9.86 20.47 -8.65
C GLY A 611 10.76 19.28 -8.35
N ASP A 612 10.78 18.83 -7.10
CA ASP A 612 11.27 17.50 -6.75
C ASP A 612 10.19 16.73 -5.97
N GLU A 613 10.09 15.42 -6.22
CA GLU A 613 9.03 14.61 -5.62
C GLU A 613 9.33 14.31 -4.14
N ASP A 614 8.37 14.63 -3.28
CA ASP A 614 8.31 14.13 -1.90
C ASP A 614 7.72 12.72 -1.86
N VAL A 615 7.89 12.02 -0.73
CA VAL A 615 7.35 10.67 -0.55
C VAL A 615 6.47 10.60 0.69
N PHE A 616 5.19 10.31 0.51
CA PHE A 616 4.28 9.97 1.61
C PHE A 616 4.19 8.45 1.76
N GLU A 617 4.18 7.97 3.01
CA GLU A 617 3.90 6.57 3.33
C GLU A 617 2.88 6.45 4.47
N GLU A 618 1.76 5.76 4.21
CA GLU A 618 0.81 5.37 5.26
C GLU A 618 1.33 4.16 6.02
N MET A 619 1.31 4.28 7.35
CA MET A 619 2.00 3.35 8.24
C MET A 619 1.04 2.70 9.24
N GLY A 620 1.41 1.50 9.69
CA GLY A 620 0.68 0.71 10.67
C GLY A 620 0.26 -0.61 10.08
N GLY A 621 -0.08 -1.61 10.90
CA GLY A 621 -0.50 -2.93 10.41
C GLY A 621 -1.88 -3.35 10.86
N ALA A 622 -2.13 -4.66 10.90
CA ALA A 622 -3.49 -5.21 11.03
C ALA A 622 -3.96 -5.43 12.48
N PHE A 623 -3.05 -5.40 13.46
CA PHE A 623 -3.38 -5.55 14.88
C PHE A 623 -3.45 -4.19 15.58
N LEU A 624 -4.26 -4.07 16.64
CA LEU A 624 -4.40 -2.80 17.36
C LEU A 624 -3.07 -2.29 17.98
N ALA A 625 -2.17 -3.20 18.35
CA ALA A 625 -0.80 -2.89 18.82
C ALA A 625 0.18 -2.48 17.71
N ASP A 626 -0.29 -2.50 16.46
CA ASP A 626 0.50 -2.30 15.25
C ASP A 626 0.24 -0.93 14.63
N LYS A 627 -0.51 -0.07 15.34
CA LYS A 627 -0.72 1.31 14.90
C LYS A 627 0.62 2.01 14.83
N ALA A 628 0.84 2.78 13.77
CA ALA A 628 2.05 3.56 13.59
C ALA A 628 1.69 4.95 13.05
N ARG A 629 2.66 5.86 13.05
CA ARG A 629 2.49 7.19 12.49
C ARG A 629 2.89 7.22 11.03
N SER A 630 2.04 7.78 10.17
CA SER A 630 2.35 8.04 8.76
C SER A 630 3.58 8.94 8.62
N THR A 631 4.24 8.87 7.47
CA THR A 631 5.47 9.62 7.19
C THR A 631 5.34 10.42 5.90
N LEU A 632 5.97 11.60 5.88
CA LEU A 632 6.08 12.47 4.72
C LEU A 632 7.55 12.88 4.65
N TYR A 633 8.29 12.27 3.74
CA TYR A 633 9.70 12.51 3.51
C TYR A 633 9.85 13.70 2.55
N GLU A 634 10.24 14.85 3.11
CA GLU A 634 10.54 16.08 2.35
C GLU A 634 11.85 15.87 1.58
N ASN A 635 11.79 16.03 0.26
CA ASN A 635 12.93 15.91 -0.62
C ASN A 635 13.84 17.13 -0.45
N PRO A 636 15.15 16.95 -0.21
CA PRO A 636 16.07 18.07 -0.01
C PRO A 636 16.41 18.81 -1.31
N GLY A 637 16.02 18.26 -2.46
CA GLY A 637 16.23 18.81 -3.78
C GLY A 637 17.58 18.49 -4.41
N ASN A 638 17.68 18.86 -5.68
CA ASN A 638 18.82 18.56 -6.53
C ASN A 638 18.98 19.60 -7.66
N ASP A 639 20.09 19.51 -8.41
CA ASP A 639 20.41 20.43 -9.51
C ASP A 639 19.85 19.99 -10.87
N ASN A 640 19.20 18.82 -10.96
CA ASN A 640 18.65 18.31 -12.20
C ASN A 640 17.41 19.11 -12.63
N GLY A 641 17.20 19.18 -13.96
CA GLY A 641 15.99 19.77 -14.52
C GLY A 641 14.78 18.87 -14.30
N TRP A 642 13.59 19.44 -14.34
CA TRP A 642 12.33 18.73 -14.21
C TRP A 642 11.29 19.30 -15.18
N LEU A 643 10.20 18.58 -15.42
CA LEU A 643 9.05 19.04 -16.21
C LEU A 643 7.77 18.56 -15.54
N GLY A 644 6.85 19.48 -15.28
CA GLY A 644 5.50 19.14 -14.82
C GLY A 644 4.51 19.13 -15.98
N LEU A 645 3.72 18.07 -16.12
CA LEU A 645 2.70 17.94 -17.16
C LEU A 645 1.34 17.60 -16.57
N GLU A 646 0.33 18.41 -16.87
CA GLU A 646 -1.07 18.08 -16.67
C GLU A 646 -1.72 17.80 -18.03
N LEU A 647 -2.25 16.60 -18.21
CA LEU A 647 -2.89 16.19 -19.46
C LEU A 647 -4.41 16.22 -19.32
N ALA A 648 -5.10 16.75 -20.34
CA ALA A 648 -6.55 16.77 -20.38
C ALA A 648 -7.09 16.13 -21.67
N GLY A 649 -7.77 14.99 -21.51
CA GLY A 649 -8.48 14.31 -22.59
C GLY A 649 -9.74 15.06 -23.05
N VAL A 650 -10.14 14.77 -24.27
CA VAL A 650 -11.34 15.32 -24.93
C VAL A 650 -12.18 14.21 -25.54
N ARG A 651 -11.54 13.33 -26.31
CA ARG A 651 -12.09 12.05 -26.76
C ARG A 651 -11.64 10.95 -25.81
N SER A 652 -10.38 10.98 -25.40
CA SER A 652 -9.88 10.21 -24.27
C SER A 652 -10.47 10.72 -22.96
N ASN A 653 -10.49 9.88 -21.91
CA ASN A 653 -10.98 10.27 -20.59
C ASN A 653 -10.32 11.57 -20.09
N ARG A 654 -11.07 12.34 -19.32
CA ARG A 654 -10.80 13.75 -19.00
C ARG A 654 -9.47 13.96 -18.28
N ARG A 655 -9.06 13.03 -17.42
CA ARG A 655 -7.77 13.04 -16.71
C ARG A 655 -6.66 12.24 -17.42
N ALA A 656 -6.88 11.88 -18.67
CA ALA A 656 -5.92 11.25 -19.56
C ALA A 656 -5.29 9.95 -19.04
N MET A 657 -5.96 9.23 -18.15
CA MET A 657 -5.47 7.94 -17.65
C MET A 657 -5.26 6.97 -18.83
N GLY A 658 -4.10 6.31 -18.87
CA GLY A 658 -3.65 5.48 -19.99
C GLY A 658 -2.94 6.23 -21.12
N ALA A 659 -2.92 7.57 -21.12
CA ALA A 659 -2.10 8.33 -22.07
C ALA A 659 -0.60 8.09 -21.83
N ARG A 660 0.16 7.95 -22.91
CA ARG A 660 1.61 7.73 -22.88
C ARG A 660 2.34 8.98 -23.31
N VAL A 661 3.35 9.38 -22.55
CA VAL A 661 4.18 10.55 -22.79
C VAL A 661 5.58 10.09 -23.15
N LYS A 662 6.11 10.61 -24.25
CA LYS A 662 7.52 10.51 -24.62
C LYS A 662 8.14 11.90 -24.64
N ILE A 663 9.20 12.10 -23.88
CA ILE A 663 9.96 13.34 -23.86
C ILE A 663 11.29 13.09 -24.53
N VAL A 664 11.65 13.98 -25.46
CA VAL A 664 12.96 13.97 -26.11
C VAL A 664 13.76 15.14 -25.55
N VAL A 665 14.87 14.83 -24.90
CA VAL A 665 15.78 15.82 -24.33
C VAL A 665 17.18 15.67 -24.88
N ASP A 666 17.98 16.72 -24.76
CA ASP A 666 19.41 16.63 -25.07
C ASP A 666 20.14 15.70 -24.09
N GLY A 667 21.16 15.00 -24.60
CA GLY A 667 21.98 14.09 -23.80
C GLY A 667 23.43 14.10 -24.25
N THR A 668 24.32 13.62 -23.38
CA THR A 668 25.78 13.67 -23.59
C THR A 668 26.27 12.82 -24.75
N ALA A 669 25.54 11.75 -25.10
CA ALA A 669 25.85 10.81 -26.17
C ALA A 669 24.81 10.81 -27.32
N GLY A 670 23.92 11.80 -27.34
CA GLY A 670 22.75 11.87 -28.23
C GLY A 670 21.46 12.16 -27.45
N PRO A 671 20.31 12.27 -28.14
CA PRO A 671 19.03 12.50 -27.48
C PRO A 671 18.72 11.40 -26.46
N ARG A 672 18.21 11.79 -25.29
CA ARG A 672 17.60 10.86 -24.33
C ARG A 672 16.09 10.85 -24.54
N PHE A 673 15.49 9.69 -24.33
CA PHE A 673 14.06 9.50 -24.34
C PHE A 673 13.62 9.21 -22.91
N LEU A 674 12.54 9.84 -22.48
CA LEU A 674 11.92 9.57 -21.18
C LEU A 674 10.46 9.19 -21.44
N TYR A 675 9.98 8.15 -20.79
CA TYR A 675 8.62 7.65 -21.00
C TYR A 675 7.82 7.64 -19.70
N ARG A 676 6.56 8.08 -19.78
CA ARG A 676 5.60 8.05 -18.66
C ARG A 676 4.24 7.59 -19.15
N THR A 677 3.48 6.96 -18.28
CA THR A 677 2.07 6.62 -18.52
C THR A 677 1.25 7.22 -17.39
N VAL A 678 0.19 7.94 -17.75
CA VAL A 678 -0.71 8.53 -16.74
C VAL A 678 -1.51 7.43 -16.06
N GLY A 679 -1.41 7.35 -14.73
CA GLY A 679 -2.16 6.41 -13.90
C GLY A 679 -1.78 6.57 -12.43
N SER A 680 -2.41 5.78 -11.57
CA SER A 680 -2.20 5.83 -10.11
C SER A 680 -0.82 5.30 -9.65
N GLY A 681 -0.14 4.53 -10.51
CA GLY A 681 1.14 3.90 -10.21
C GLY A 681 0.98 2.55 -9.52
N GLY A 682 1.37 2.47 -8.25
CA GLY A 682 1.54 1.24 -7.49
C GLY A 682 0.29 0.68 -6.82
N SER A 683 0.50 -0.01 -5.69
CA SER A 683 -0.54 -0.68 -4.93
C SER A 683 -0.73 0.00 -3.58
N PHE A 684 -1.99 0.13 -3.12
CA PHE A 684 -2.45 0.77 -1.87
C PHE A 684 -2.23 2.28 -1.77
N GLY A 685 -1.15 2.80 -2.38
CA GLY A 685 -0.90 4.21 -2.53
C GLY A 685 -1.02 4.63 -3.98
N ALA A 686 -1.62 5.78 -4.22
CA ALA A 686 -1.75 6.35 -5.54
C ALA A 686 -1.05 7.71 -5.63
N SER A 687 -0.15 7.84 -6.61
CA SER A 687 0.51 9.09 -6.95
C SER A 687 -0.43 9.97 -7.81
N PRO A 688 -0.20 11.28 -7.90
CA PRO A 688 -1.02 12.21 -8.67
C PRO A 688 -1.11 11.83 -10.15
N LEU A 689 -2.23 12.17 -10.80
CA LEU A 689 -2.38 11.95 -12.24
C LEU A 689 -1.55 12.95 -13.08
N ARG A 690 -1.22 14.12 -12.51
CA ARG A 690 -0.22 15.03 -13.10
C ARG A 690 1.16 14.35 -13.07
N GLN A 691 1.94 14.54 -14.12
CA GLN A 691 3.24 13.88 -14.27
C GLN A 691 4.36 14.84 -13.87
N GLU A 692 5.19 14.42 -12.94
CA GLU A 692 6.40 15.11 -12.49
C GLU A 692 7.61 14.30 -12.97
N ILE A 693 8.47 14.93 -13.77
CA ILE A 693 9.42 14.19 -14.60
C ILE A 693 10.80 14.83 -14.49
N GLY A 694 11.74 14.11 -13.91
CA GLY A 694 13.15 14.46 -13.95
C GLY A 694 13.71 14.42 -15.37
N LEU A 695 14.51 15.42 -15.72
CA LEU A 695 15.19 15.54 -17.02
C LEU A 695 16.69 15.22 -16.89
N GLY A 696 17.16 14.97 -15.68
CA GLY A 696 18.56 14.86 -15.33
C GLY A 696 19.34 16.14 -15.68
N PRO A 697 20.54 16.01 -16.25
CA PRO A 697 21.37 17.15 -16.62
C PRO A 697 20.92 17.82 -17.93
N ALA A 698 19.81 17.40 -18.53
CA ALA A 698 19.33 17.97 -19.79
C ALA A 698 18.99 19.46 -19.61
N THR A 699 19.39 20.26 -20.60
CA THR A 699 19.20 21.71 -20.59
C THR A 699 18.10 22.15 -21.53
N ARG A 700 17.62 21.25 -22.40
CA ARG A 700 16.62 21.54 -23.42
C ARG A 700 15.67 20.35 -23.62
N VAL A 701 14.38 20.63 -23.52
CA VAL A 701 13.32 19.74 -24.02
C VAL A 701 13.15 20.00 -25.51
N GLU A 702 13.51 19.03 -26.35
CA GLU A 702 13.35 19.16 -27.81
C GLU A 702 11.88 19.08 -28.20
N ARG A 703 11.17 18.09 -27.66
CA ARG A 703 9.73 17.92 -27.83
C ARG A 703 9.14 16.96 -26.81
N VAL A 704 7.84 17.09 -26.61
CA VAL A 704 6.98 16.12 -25.91
C VAL A 704 6.02 15.53 -26.92
N GLU A 705 5.91 14.21 -26.95
CA GLU A 705 4.93 13.47 -27.74
C GLU A 705 3.93 12.80 -26.78
N VAL A 706 2.64 13.10 -26.93
CA VAL A 706 1.56 12.50 -26.13
C VAL A 706 0.74 11.59 -27.03
N PHE A 707 0.71 10.30 -26.73
CA PHE A 707 -0.19 9.33 -27.34
C PHE A 707 -1.51 9.28 -26.57
N TRP A 708 -2.60 9.53 -27.28
CA TRP A 708 -3.95 9.52 -26.73
C TRP A 708 -4.65 8.18 -27.04
N PRO A 709 -5.06 7.41 -26.02
CA PRO A 709 -5.46 6.01 -26.20
C PRO A 709 -6.70 5.84 -27.07
N VAL A 710 -7.74 6.67 -26.87
CA VAL A 710 -9.01 6.55 -27.61
C VAL A 710 -8.86 6.89 -29.09
N THR A 711 -7.99 7.84 -29.42
CA THR A 711 -7.85 8.35 -30.79
C THR A 711 -6.76 7.65 -31.57
N GLY A 712 -5.82 7.01 -30.87
CA GLY A 712 -4.60 6.47 -31.45
C GLY A 712 -3.66 7.56 -32.01
N GLU A 713 -3.93 8.83 -31.76
CA GLU A 713 -3.16 9.95 -32.30
C GLU A 713 -2.00 10.32 -31.36
N THR A 714 -0.84 10.62 -31.95
CA THR A 714 0.29 11.19 -31.22
C THR A 714 0.37 12.69 -31.48
N GLN A 715 0.08 13.48 -30.44
CA GLN A 715 0.21 14.93 -30.45
C GLN A 715 1.65 15.33 -30.11
N LYS A 716 2.25 16.19 -30.92
CA LYS A 716 3.63 16.65 -30.73
C LYS A 716 3.65 18.11 -30.30
N ILE A 717 4.34 18.39 -29.21
CA ILE A 717 4.52 19.71 -28.64
C ILE A 717 6.02 20.04 -28.61
N GLU A 718 6.38 21.21 -29.14
CA GLU A 718 7.75 21.73 -29.15
C GLU A 718 7.84 23.02 -28.34
N GLY A 719 9.05 23.42 -27.97
CA GLY A 719 9.29 24.71 -27.30
C GLY A 719 8.92 24.76 -25.82
N LEU A 720 8.90 23.60 -25.15
CA LEU A 720 8.77 23.55 -23.69
C LEU A 720 10.13 23.80 -23.03
N GLU A 721 10.11 24.45 -21.88
CA GLU A 721 11.31 24.76 -21.09
C GLU A 721 11.39 23.83 -19.87
N ALA A 722 12.62 23.47 -19.48
CA ALA A 722 12.86 22.72 -18.26
C ALA A 722 12.59 23.61 -17.03
N ARG A 723 12.12 23.02 -15.93
CA ARG A 723 11.69 23.68 -14.68
C ARG A 723 10.42 24.50 -14.83
N HIS A 724 9.55 24.08 -15.75
CA HIS A 724 8.24 24.66 -15.99
C HIS A 724 7.17 23.59 -15.97
N ARG A 725 5.92 24.04 -15.88
CA ARG A 725 4.72 23.21 -15.80
C ARG A 725 3.79 23.56 -16.93
N TYR A 726 3.20 22.54 -17.55
CA TYR A 726 2.39 22.71 -18.74
C TYR A 726 1.11 21.90 -18.67
N HIS A 727 0.02 22.53 -19.08
CA HIS A 727 -1.25 21.88 -19.37
C HIS A 727 -1.36 21.60 -20.88
N ILE A 728 -1.53 20.33 -21.24
CA ILE A 728 -1.66 19.85 -22.62
C ILE A 728 -3.05 19.25 -22.80
N ARG A 729 -3.85 19.86 -23.68
CA ARG A 729 -5.18 19.37 -24.02
C ARG A 729 -5.15 18.56 -25.31
N GLU A 730 -5.84 17.42 -25.33
CA GLU A 730 -5.97 16.57 -26.52
C GLU A 730 -6.47 17.38 -27.74
N GLY A 731 -5.76 17.22 -28.86
CA GLY A 731 -6.06 17.87 -30.14
C GLY A 731 -5.73 19.36 -30.21
N SER A 732 -5.17 19.96 -29.15
CA SER A 732 -4.71 21.36 -29.18
C SER A 732 -3.36 21.49 -29.92
N PRO A 733 -3.06 22.64 -30.55
CA PRO A 733 -1.83 22.79 -31.33
C PRO A 733 -0.57 23.06 -30.47
N GLY A 734 -0.70 23.18 -29.15
CA GLY A 734 0.38 23.63 -28.27
C GLY A 734 0.10 23.30 -26.80
N ALA A 735 1.02 23.67 -25.91
CA ALA A 735 0.83 23.61 -24.47
C ALA A 735 0.56 25.00 -23.88
N ARG A 736 -0.15 25.05 -22.75
CA ARG A 736 -0.31 26.25 -21.95
C ARG A 736 0.54 26.11 -20.69
N GLU A 737 1.45 27.04 -20.47
CA GLU A 737 2.18 27.10 -19.19
C GLU A 737 1.20 27.35 -18.04
N VAL A 738 1.42 26.66 -16.93
CA VAL A 738 0.62 26.79 -15.71
C VAL A 738 1.53 27.07 -14.52
N GLU A 739 1.02 27.83 -13.57
CA GLU A 739 1.67 28.03 -12.28
C GLU A 739 0.97 27.15 -11.25
N TRP A 740 1.71 26.21 -10.64
CA TRP A 740 1.30 25.60 -9.38
C TRP A 740 1.91 26.41 -8.26
N PRO A 741 1.10 27.01 -7.35
CA PRO A 741 1.62 27.90 -6.33
C PRO A 741 2.62 27.16 -5.42
N PRO A 742 3.88 27.62 -5.31
CA PRO A 742 4.86 27.00 -4.43
C PRO A 742 4.49 27.24 -2.97
N SER A 743 4.94 26.33 -2.11
CA SER A 743 4.83 26.50 -0.67
C SER A 743 5.51 27.78 -0.20
N THR A 744 4.84 28.48 0.71
CA THR A 744 5.42 29.67 1.38
C THR A 744 6.42 29.29 2.47
N ARG A 745 6.48 28.02 2.87
CA ARG A 745 7.49 27.50 3.79
C ARG A 745 8.83 27.44 3.05
N ARG A 746 9.83 28.14 3.57
CA ARG A 746 11.20 27.97 3.09
C ARG A 746 11.75 26.65 3.59
N ARG A 747 12.33 25.85 2.69
CA ARG A 747 13.15 24.69 3.08
C ARG A 747 14.12 25.10 4.18
N ALA A 748 14.25 24.25 5.20
CA ALA A 748 15.31 24.44 6.18
C ALA A 748 16.63 24.35 5.42
N SER A 749 17.42 25.43 5.39
CA SER A 749 18.70 25.44 4.70
C SER A 749 19.54 24.23 5.14
N VAL A 750 19.89 23.35 4.20
CA VAL A 750 20.80 22.23 4.44
C VAL A 750 22.08 22.81 5.05
N ARG A 751 22.40 22.41 6.29
CA ARG A 751 23.63 22.82 6.99
C ARG A 751 24.70 21.77 6.89
#